data_AF-A0A929TKH7-F1
#
_entry.id   AF-A0A929TKH7-F1
#
_cell.length_a   1.000
_cell.length_b   1.000
_cell.length_c   1.000
_cell.angle_alpha   90.00
_cell.angle_beta   90.00
_cell.angle_gamma   90.00
#
_symmetry.space_group_name_H-M   'P 1'
#
loop_
_entity.id
_entity.type
_entity.pdbx_description
1 polymer ?
#
loop_
_entity_poly.entity_id
_entity_poly.type
_entity_poly.pdbx_seq_one_letter_code
_entity_poly.pdbx_strand_id
1 'polypeptide(L)'
;MQKNEFLAGNEKEEGSRFRCLVQRRNLLYLFYTMLFGLCLFGVLIYFRMADRSLIYRGDGWRQHVKAMTYLSKWLRGYGYQMVHSHSFRPPLFAFGIGYGQDVLTTLHYYGFGDPLVLLSALVPSSYMDLWYASVMGIRAYLAGLFFLFFLQKVTDRKLHVLPALTGALIYVFSSQCFYIAMLHPFFMIPSVLLPLLLLGIHRQMREGRGGLLCATVFLALVSNFYFAFMLAICAALYLLLTWKKESLKNLPGLFLAGGKGIALSSFILLPVLLQFFRQPRVMQGMMFDALYPLSSYVEYLSDFITWKNHPVEDTMLGYAAVCAGLLPFVFGRESRALRVAKRALLLCLLFLLFPFFGTAFNAFAYTTNRWTFAAGMVVAASCALVMNERLYGDRPQSEELTGGEALERNSLHGALEKKPSFGVSLTKRPLVGKILPAMIFVLYLAACFFTGQFQNQAFAFSVVLALLSFVVFQLSPVFSRRSSVAAALLLLCTAVSILGNSYFANAPARGNFPSEFMERVPAGHFEEVLKDTELSAFRDLEGEGAFYRYSGRNLLWNAAILDGISSTQSMFSLSDAEVGNYLQSIGIPEQAAYAYFGVDDRMIASALAGVKYFTLAYDNDFEKQYVPYGFEDMGLRGSTTRQGQETAMKNPYHLYANPYALPFGYTYGSWIPEQTFRKLSLTMRQEAMLYGAVVDPDGQKILQKSGIREQPALETAGENVSLHQKEIPFRMTTSDGIQVEKENGQQVFKVKQAGESLTFTFDGLAQTET
;
A
#
# COMPACT_ATOMS: atom_id res chain seq x y z
N MET A 1 3.07 68.97 0.68
CA MET A 1 4.11 68.10 1.27
C MET A 1 3.55 67.08 2.27
N GLN A 2 2.64 67.43 3.18
CA GLN A 2 2.12 66.48 4.19
C GLN A 2 1.35 65.23 3.66
N LYS A 3 0.78 65.27 2.45
CA LYS A 3 0.05 64.13 1.87
C LYS A 3 0.97 63.01 1.33
N ASN A 4 2.23 63.34 1.01
CA ASN A 4 3.21 62.38 0.48
C ASN A 4 3.97 61.64 1.58
N GLU A 5 4.16 62.24 2.77
CA GLU A 5 4.76 61.55 3.92
C GLU A 5 3.81 60.50 4.53
N PHE A 6 2.50 60.75 4.52
CA PHE A 6 1.51 59.79 5.00
C PHE A 6 1.41 58.54 4.09
N LEU A 7 1.56 58.72 2.77
CA LEU A 7 1.58 57.61 1.81
C LEU A 7 2.91 56.83 1.88
N ALA A 8 4.05 57.51 2.05
CA ALA A 8 5.37 56.86 2.20
C ALA A 8 5.54 56.11 3.54
N GLY A 9 4.87 56.56 4.61
CA GLY A 9 4.81 55.86 5.90
C GLY A 9 4.02 54.55 5.82
N ASN A 10 2.86 54.57 5.16
CA ASN A 10 2.02 53.38 4.94
C ASN A 10 2.70 52.33 4.05
N GLU A 11 3.39 52.73 2.97
CA GLU A 11 4.11 51.78 2.10
C GLU A 11 5.30 51.11 2.81
N LYS A 12 6.00 51.83 3.71
CA LYS A 12 7.08 51.25 4.53
C LYS A 12 6.56 50.29 5.59
N GLU A 13 5.43 50.60 6.23
CA GLU A 13 4.77 49.70 7.19
C GLU A 13 4.18 48.46 6.53
N GLU A 14 3.52 48.60 5.37
CA GLU A 14 3.02 47.46 4.60
C GLU A 14 4.17 46.57 4.10
N GLY A 15 5.25 47.16 3.58
CA GLY A 15 6.46 46.43 3.18
C GLY A 15 7.19 45.75 4.36
N SER A 16 7.13 46.32 5.57
CA SER A 16 7.64 45.72 6.80
C SER A 16 6.78 44.53 7.27
N ARG A 17 5.45 44.71 7.30
CA ARG A 17 4.49 43.64 7.62
C ARG A 17 4.58 42.47 6.65
N PHE A 18 4.68 42.77 5.35
CA PHE A 18 4.82 41.74 4.32
C PHE A 18 6.13 40.94 4.49
N ARG A 19 7.26 41.62 4.74
CA ARG A 19 8.55 40.97 5.03
C ARG A 19 8.49 40.09 6.29
N CYS A 20 7.87 40.57 7.38
CA CYS A 20 7.71 39.80 8.62
C CYS A 20 6.83 38.54 8.43
N LEU A 21 5.77 38.64 7.62
CA LEU A 21 4.90 37.50 7.30
C LEU A 21 5.60 36.45 6.44
N VAL A 22 6.36 36.88 5.43
CA VAL A 22 7.18 35.99 4.59
C VAL A 22 8.25 35.30 5.45
N GLN A 23 8.93 36.03 6.34
CA GLN A 23 9.97 35.50 7.22
C GLN A 23 9.43 34.45 8.21
N ARG A 24 8.26 34.69 8.82
CA ARG A 24 7.59 33.70 9.70
C ARG A 24 7.14 32.45 8.96
N ARG A 25 6.68 32.58 7.72
CA ARG A 25 6.28 31.45 6.88
C ARG A 25 7.50 30.58 6.52
N ASN A 26 8.63 31.21 6.18
CA ASN A 26 9.87 30.50 5.87
C ASN A 26 10.41 29.76 7.11
N LEU A 27 10.30 30.36 8.31
CA LEU A 27 10.69 29.72 9.57
C LEU A 27 9.88 28.45 9.88
N LEU A 28 8.56 28.42 9.60
CA LEU A 28 7.76 27.21 9.81
C LEU A 28 8.28 26.03 8.97
N TYR A 29 8.51 26.25 7.68
CA TYR A 29 8.96 25.19 6.77
C TYR A 29 10.40 24.76 7.07
N LEU A 30 11.25 25.68 7.51
CA LEU A 30 12.59 25.37 7.99
C LEU A 30 12.53 24.47 9.23
N PHE A 31 11.77 24.85 10.27
CA PHE A 31 11.62 24.04 11.48
C PHE A 31 10.96 22.69 11.21
N TYR A 32 9.96 22.65 10.31
CA TYR A 32 9.38 21.39 9.86
C TYR A 32 10.43 20.48 9.24
N THR A 33 11.26 21.00 8.33
CA THR A 33 12.32 20.23 7.68
C THR A 33 13.35 19.71 8.67
N MET A 34 13.79 20.53 9.62
CA MET A 34 14.72 20.11 10.67
C MET A 34 14.15 19.03 11.58
N LEU A 35 12.91 19.21 12.08
CA LEU A 35 12.27 18.24 12.97
C LEU A 35 11.92 16.94 12.25
N PHE A 36 11.45 17.03 11.01
CA PHE A 36 11.22 15.87 10.17
C PHE A 36 12.51 15.08 9.97
N GLY A 37 13.61 15.76 9.61
CA GLY A 37 14.92 15.13 9.44
C GLY A 37 15.43 14.46 10.72
N LEU A 38 15.25 15.11 11.88
CA LEU A 38 15.62 14.56 13.18
C LEU A 38 14.83 13.28 13.51
N CYS A 39 13.50 13.33 13.38
CA CYS A 39 12.65 12.17 13.62
C CYS A 39 12.96 11.04 12.64
N LEU A 40 13.10 11.36 11.34
CA LEU A 40 13.43 10.38 10.30
C LEU A 40 14.77 9.71 10.58
N PHE A 41 15.80 10.48 10.94
CA PHE A 41 17.11 9.94 11.35
C PHE A 41 16.97 9.00 12.55
N GLY A 42 16.22 9.42 13.58
CA GLY A 42 15.96 8.60 14.77
C GLY A 42 15.22 7.29 14.49
N VAL A 43 14.52 7.17 13.36
CA VAL A 43 13.98 5.89 12.92
C VAL A 43 14.95 5.09 12.06
N LEU A 44 15.54 5.71 11.05
CA LEU A 44 16.41 5.02 10.09
C LEU A 44 17.73 4.54 10.71
N ILE A 45 18.15 5.10 11.86
CA ILE A 45 19.35 4.65 12.56
C ILE A 45 19.31 3.17 12.93
N TYR A 46 18.13 2.62 13.27
CA TYR A 46 17.99 1.20 13.63
C TYR A 46 18.25 0.28 12.44
N PHE A 47 17.82 0.66 11.24
CA PHE A 47 18.13 -0.06 10.00
C PHE A 47 19.63 -0.03 9.71
N ARG A 48 20.26 1.13 9.92
CA ARG A 48 21.71 1.27 9.79
C ARG A 48 22.49 0.43 10.80
N MET A 49 22.00 0.33 12.04
CA MET A 49 22.60 -0.49 13.10
C MET A 49 22.41 -1.98 12.87
N ALA A 50 21.28 -2.39 12.28
CA ALA A 50 20.98 -3.78 11.94
C ALA A 50 21.61 -4.25 10.62
N ASP A 51 22.28 -3.35 9.88
CA ASP A 51 22.80 -3.57 8.52
C ASP A 51 21.74 -4.05 7.51
N ARG A 52 20.56 -3.43 7.58
CA ARG A 52 19.38 -3.74 6.76
C ARG A 52 19.05 -2.60 5.81
N SER A 53 18.59 -2.95 4.62
CA SER A 53 18.01 -2.02 3.64
C SER A 53 16.56 -1.65 4.02
N LEU A 54 15.93 -0.75 3.25
CA LEU A 54 14.49 -0.47 3.35
C LEU A 54 13.65 -1.29 2.36
N ILE A 55 14.18 -2.42 1.85
CA ILE A 55 13.43 -3.34 1.00
C ILE A 55 12.90 -4.47 1.87
N TYR A 56 11.59 -4.48 2.11
CA TYR A 56 10.91 -5.55 2.84
C TYR A 56 11.02 -6.90 2.09
N ARG A 57 11.33 -8.00 2.79
CA ARG A 57 11.53 -9.33 2.19
C ARG A 57 10.26 -9.92 1.54
N GLY A 58 9.08 -9.47 1.94
CA GLY A 58 7.81 -9.80 1.30
C GLY A 58 7.63 -9.03 0.00
N ASP A 59 6.53 -8.28 -0.13
CA ASP A 59 6.17 -7.61 -1.38
C ASP A 59 7.20 -6.57 -1.85
N GLY A 60 7.97 -5.99 -0.93
CA GLY A 60 9.06 -5.06 -1.25
C GLY A 60 10.05 -5.65 -2.25
N TRP A 61 10.53 -6.87 -1.96
CA TRP A 61 11.44 -7.63 -2.80
C TRP A 61 10.72 -8.40 -3.92
N ARG A 62 9.58 -9.03 -3.62
CA ARG A 62 8.85 -9.89 -4.56
C ARG A 62 8.18 -9.13 -5.69
N GLN A 63 7.82 -7.87 -5.49
CA GLN A 63 7.03 -7.09 -6.45
C GLN A 63 7.59 -5.67 -6.65
N HIS A 64 7.70 -4.90 -5.57
CA HIS A 64 7.78 -3.43 -5.66
C HIS A 64 9.08 -2.93 -6.26
N VAL A 65 10.22 -3.41 -5.76
CA VAL A 65 11.53 -2.97 -6.27
C VAL A 65 11.78 -3.49 -7.69
N LYS A 66 11.28 -4.68 -8.02
CA LYS A 66 11.38 -5.26 -9.37
C LYS A 66 10.54 -4.50 -10.38
N ALA A 67 9.29 -4.18 -10.03
CA ALA A 67 8.41 -3.33 -10.85
C ALA A 67 9.03 -1.95 -11.08
N MET A 68 9.54 -1.29 -10.03
CA MET A 68 10.21 0.00 -10.16
C MET A 68 11.47 -0.08 -11.04
N THR A 69 12.29 -1.12 -10.86
CA THR A 69 13.50 -1.33 -11.68
C THR A 69 13.14 -1.59 -13.14
N TYR A 70 12.11 -2.38 -13.38
CA TYR A 70 11.62 -2.66 -14.73
C TYR A 70 11.09 -1.38 -15.39
N LEU A 71 10.21 -0.62 -14.72
CA LEU A 71 9.70 0.66 -15.23
C LEU A 71 10.82 1.65 -15.53
N SER A 72 11.83 1.73 -14.67
CA SER A 72 13.05 2.53 -14.88
C SER A 72 13.78 2.15 -16.17
N LYS A 73 14.01 0.84 -16.42
CA LYS A 73 14.62 0.34 -17.65
C LYS A 73 13.72 0.57 -18.87
N TRP A 74 12.43 0.31 -18.74
CA TRP A 74 11.42 0.50 -19.79
C TRP A 74 11.35 1.96 -20.26
N LEU A 75 11.31 2.92 -19.32
CA LEU A 75 11.30 4.35 -19.61
C LEU A 75 12.57 4.79 -20.34
N ARG A 76 13.74 4.33 -19.89
CA ARG A 76 15.02 4.60 -20.58
C ARG A 76 15.05 3.99 -21.98
N GLY A 77 14.61 2.75 -22.14
CA GLY A 77 14.55 2.06 -23.43
C GLY A 77 13.62 2.77 -24.41
N TYR A 78 12.42 3.15 -23.95
CA TYR A 78 11.48 3.91 -24.77
C TYR A 78 12.02 5.30 -25.13
N GLY A 79 12.60 6.02 -24.16
CA GLY A 79 13.25 7.30 -24.41
C GLY A 79 14.41 7.20 -25.41
N TYR A 80 15.23 6.15 -25.31
CA TYR A 80 16.29 5.88 -26.26
C TYR A 80 15.76 5.67 -27.69
N GLN A 81 14.70 4.86 -27.85
CA GLN A 81 14.04 4.63 -29.14
C GLN A 81 13.41 5.89 -29.74
N MET A 82 12.81 6.77 -28.91
CA MET A 82 12.28 8.04 -29.38
C MET A 82 13.37 8.96 -29.93
N VAL A 83 14.52 9.02 -29.24
CA VAL A 83 15.63 9.91 -29.60
C VAL A 83 16.43 9.38 -30.79
N HIS A 84 16.77 8.08 -30.80
CA HIS A 84 17.68 7.50 -31.80
C HIS A 84 16.95 6.87 -32.98
N SER A 85 15.81 6.21 -32.73
CA SER A 85 15.07 5.47 -33.76
C SER A 85 13.83 6.22 -34.25
N HIS A 86 13.54 7.40 -33.69
CA HIS A 86 12.33 8.19 -33.98
C HIS A 86 11.03 7.38 -33.89
N SER A 87 11.02 6.34 -33.05
CA SER A 87 9.87 5.46 -32.84
C SER A 87 9.11 5.90 -31.60
N PHE A 88 7.81 6.22 -31.78
CA PHE A 88 6.89 6.57 -30.70
C PHE A 88 5.98 5.39 -30.33
N ARG A 89 6.48 4.16 -30.48
CA ARG A 89 5.75 2.93 -30.19
C ARG A 89 6.26 2.32 -28.88
N PRO A 90 5.64 2.62 -27.73
CA PRO A 90 6.07 2.03 -26.47
C PRO A 90 5.87 0.50 -26.49
N PRO A 91 6.81 -0.30 -25.97
CA PRO A 91 6.61 -1.74 -25.84
C PRO A 91 5.59 -2.00 -24.73
N LEU A 92 4.35 -2.26 -25.11
CA LEU A 92 3.25 -2.45 -24.15
C LEU A 92 3.12 -3.89 -23.64
N PHE A 93 3.77 -4.86 -24.26
CA PHE A 93 3.73 -6.26 -23.84
C PHE A 93 5.10 -6.74 -23.36
N ALA A 94 5.13 -7.51 -22.27
CA ALA A 94 6.35 -8.04 -21.69
C ALA A 94 6.25 -9.53 -21.38
N PHE A 95 7.08 -10.33 -22.05
CA PHE A 95 7.15 -11.78 -21.83
C PHE A 95 7.63 -12.16 -20.43
N GLY A 96 8.47 -11.33 -19.80
CA GLY A 96 8.97 -11.57 -18.45
C GLY A 96 7.92 -11.43 -17.32
N ILE A 97 6.69 -11.04 -17.64
CA ILE A 97 5.59 -10.96 -16.67
C ILE A 97 4.77 -12.26 -16.76
N GLY A 98 5.20 -13.30 -16.06
CA GLY A 98 4.55 -14.63 -16.11
C GLY A 98 4.39 -15.15 -17.53
N TYR A 99 3.14 -15.49 -17.90
CA TYR A 99 2.77 -15.94 -19.25
C TYR A 99 2.97 -14.90 -20.35
N GLY A 100 3.35 -13.68 -19.99
CA GLY A 100 3.39 -12.50 -20.85
C GLY A 100 2.16 -11.63 -20.60
N GLN A 101 2.37 -10.36 -20.24
CA GLN A 101 1.27 -9.45 -19.91
C GLN A 101 1.50 -8.02 -20.42
N ASP A 102 0.41 -7.23 -20.41
CA ASP A 102 0.44 -5.81 -20.68
C ASP A 102 1.15 -5.04 -19.55
N VAL A 103 2.16 -4.26 -19.92
CA VAL A 103 2.98 -3.47 -19.00
C VAL A 103 2.17 -2.40 -18.30
N LEU A 104 1.27 -1.72 -19.03
CA LEU A 104 0.56 -0.56 -18.51
C LEU A 104 -0.47 -1.00 -17.46
N THR A 105 -1.32 -1.98 -17.77
CA THR A 105 -2.39 -2.41 -16.87
C THR A 105 -1.84 -3.18 -15.67
N THR A 106 -0.84 -4.04 -15.85
CA THR A 106 -0.22 -4.79 -14.75
C THR A 106 0.56 -3.88 -13.81
N LEU A 107 1.36 -2.94 -14.33
CA LEU A 107 2.24 -2.09 -13.51
C LEU A 107 1.60 -0.77 -13.07
N HIS A 108 0.37 -0.44 -13.50
CA HIS A 108 -0.34 0.74 -12.99
C HIS A 108 -0.48 0.74 -11.48
N TYR A 109 -0.81 -0.42 -10.90
CA TYR A 109 -0.91 -0.58 -9.45
C TYR A 109 0.41 -0.25 -8.72
N TYR A 110 1.55 -0.41 -9.40
CA TYR A 110 2.90 -0.23 -8.87
C TYR A 110 3.51 1.14 -9.24
N GLY A 111 2.70 2.07 -9.72
CA GLY A 111 3.10 3.46 -9.94
C GLY A 111 3.56 3.79 -11.36
N PHE A 112 3.04 3.10 -12.38
CA PHE A 112 3.33 3.42 -13.80
C PHE A 112 3.21 4.93 -14.11
N GLY A 113 2.18 5.61 -13.58
CA GLY A 113 1.97 7.05 -13.76
C GLY A 113 2.36 7.91 -12.55
N ASP A 114 2.99 7.35 -11.52
CA ASP A 114 3.41 8.11 -10.33
C ASP A 114 4.66 8.95 -10.67
N PRO A 115 4.62 10.29 -10.52
CA PRO A 115 5.76 11.17 -10.80
C PRO A 115 7.07 10.75 -10.12
N LEU A 116 7.03 10.26 -8.89
CA LEU A 116 8.25 9.83 -8.18
C LEU A 116 8.77 8.49 -8.68
N VAL A 117 7.91 7.62 -9.23
CA VAL A 117 8.35 6.39 -9.89
C VAL A 117 8.91 6.71 -11.27
N LEU A 118 8.31 7.64 -12.02
CA LEU A 118 8.82 8.07 -13.33
C LEU A 118 10.25 8.64 -13.24
N LEU A 119 10.57 9.35 -12.15
CA LEU A 119 11.93 9.85 -11.89
C LEU A 119 12.98 8.73 -11.70
N SER A 120 12.56 7.48 -11.46
CA SER A 120 13.47 6.33 -11.43
C SER A 120 14.18 6.10 -12.77
N ALA A 121 13.67 6.63 -13.89
CA ALA A 121 14.34 6.58 -15.18
C ALA A 121 15.74 7.22 -15.14
N LEU A 122 15.95 8.21 -14.27
CA LEU A 122 17.21 8.90 -14.05
C LEU A 122 18.21 8.12 -13.18
N VAL A 123 17.79 6.98 -12.61
CA VAL A 123 18.58 6.20 -11.66
C VAL A 123 18.98 4.85 -12.29
N PRO A 124 20.29 4.53 -12.37
CA PRO A 124 20.76 3.21 -12.78
C PRO A 124 20.25 2.10 -11.86
N SER A 125 20.04 0.89 -12.40
CA SER A 125 19.56 -0.27 -11.63
C SER A 125 20.45 -0.60 -10.43
N SER A 126 21.75 -0.29 -10.52
CA SER A 126 22.76 -0.53 -9.48
C SER A 126 22.59 0.35 -8.22
N TYR A 127 21.77 1.39 -8.28
CA TYR A 127 21.42 2.28 -7.16
C TYR A 127 19.90 2.29 -6.84
N MET A 128 19.16 1.32 -7.37
CA MET A 128 17.70 1.33 -7.26
C MET A 128 17.19 1.12 -5.83
N ASP A 129 17.93 0.40 -4.99
CA ASP A 129 17.66 0.26 -3.56
C ASP A 129 17.70 1.60 -2.82
N LEU A 130 18.68 2.46 -3.14
CA LEU A 130 18.79 3.80 -2.56
C LEU A 130 17.67 4.71 -3.05
N TRP A 131 17.31 4.64 -4.33
CA TRP A 131 16.18 5.40 -4.86
C TRP A 131 14.85 4.95 -4.24
N TYR A 132 14.63 3.65 -4.15
CA TYR A 132 13.47 3.05 -3.50
C TYR A 132 13.30 3.57 -2.06
N ALA A 133 14.38 3.55 -1.28
CA ALA A 133 14.44 4.13 0.07
C ALA A 133 14.18 5.65 0.09
N SER A 134 14.79 6.40 -0.84
CA SER A 134 14.69 7.85 -0.91
C SER A 134 13.27 8.32 -1.25
N VAL A 135 12.60 7.63 -2.17
CA VAL A 135 11.22 7.93 -2.55
C VAL A 135 10.28 7.86 -1.34
N MET A 136 10.51 6.92 -0.43
CA MET A 136 9.72 6.84 0.80
C MET A 136 9.88 8.10 1.66
N GLY A 137 11.12 8.53 1.91
CA GLY A 137 11.40 9.75 2.67
C GLY A 137 10.83 11.00 1.99
N ILE A 138 10.94 11.10 0.66
CA ILE A 138 10.41 12.22 -0.13
C ILE A 138 8.88 12.28 -0.02
N ARG A 139 8.17 11.16 -0.16
CA ARG A 139 6.71 11.11 -0.01
C ARG A 139 6.28 11.53 1.39
N ALA A 140 6.92 11.02 2.43
CA ALA A 140 6.62 11.38 3.82
C ALA A 140 6.80 12.90 4.06
N TYR A 141 7.89 13.48 3.53
CA TYR A 141 8.14 14.92 3.60
C TYR A 141 7.06 15.74 2.85
N LEU A 142 6.71 15.34 1.64
CA LEU A 142 5.67 16.01 0.84
C LEU A 142 4.29 15.93 1.51
N ALA A 143 3.94 14.80 2.12
CA ALA A 143 2.67 14.64 2.85
C ALA A 143 2.55 15.67 3.99
N GLY A 144 3.60 15.86 4.78
CA GLY A 144 3.60 16.87 5.86
C GLY A 144 3.60 18.31 5.33
N LEU A 145 4.33 18.60 4.26
CA LEU A 145 4.28 19.91 3.60
C LEU A 145 2.88 20.23 3.09
N PHE A 146 2.25 19.31 2.38
CA PHE A 146 0.90 19.51 1.83
C PHE A 146 -0.16 19.57 2.94
N PHE A 147 0.01 18.81 4.03
CA PHE A 147 -0.81 18.95 5.24
C PHE A 147 -0.71 20.36 5.85
N LEU A 148 0.51 20.90 6.00
CA LEU A 148 0.72 22.27 6.49
C LEU A 148 0.06 23.30 5.58
N PHE A 149 0.25 23.20 4.26
CA PHE A 149 -0.39 24.09 3.29
C PHE A 149 -1.92 24.02 3.37
N PHE A 150 -2.48 22.81 3.45
CA PHE A 150 -3.92 22.60 3.61
C PHE A 150 -4.43 23.28 4.88
N LEU A 151 -3.82 23.01 6.04
CA LEU A 151 -4.30 23.51 7.32
C LEU A 151 -4.22 25.03 7.39
N GLN A 152 -3.13 25.64 6.89
CA GLN A 152 -3.00 27.10 6.82
C GLN A 152 -4.09 27.78 5.99
N LYS A 153 -4.64 27.10 4.99
CA LYS A 153 -5.63 27.67 4.06
C LYS A 153 -7.07 27.40 4.47
N VAL A 154 -7.35 26.26 5.08
CA VAL A 154 -8.71 25.86 5.46
C VAL A 154 -9.14 26.47 6.80
N THR A 155 -8.18 26.82 7.66
CA THR A 155 -8.46 27.42 8.96
C THR A 155 -8.68 28.93 8.83
N ASP A 156 -9.79 29.43 9.36
CA ASP A 156 -10.10 30.88 9.32
C ASP A 156 -9.26 31.68 10.36
N ARG A 157 -8.54 31.00 11.27
CA ARG A 157 -7.68 31.59 12.30
C ARG A 157 -6.20 31.45 11.93
N LYS A 158 -5.37 32.38 12.40
CA LYS A 158 -3.90 32.29 12.28
C LYS A 158 -3.41 30.99 12.93
N LEU A 159 -2.74 30.16 12.14
CA LEU A 159 -2.11 28.94 12.61
C LEU A 159 -0.71 29.25 13.14
N HIS A 160 -0.48 28.98 14.44
CA HIS A 160 0.81 29.16 15.08
C HIS A 160 1.79 28.03 14.73
N VAL A 161 3.08 28.33 14.76
CA VAL A 161 4.15 27.41 14.32
C VAL A 161 4.15 26.10 15.12
N LEU A 162 4.11 26.16 16.45
CA LEU A 162 4.21 24.97 17.29
C LEU A 162 3.03 23.98 17.09
N PRO A 163 1.74 24.40 17.13
CA PRO A 163 0.62 23.52 16.78
C PRO A 163 0.71 22.95 15.36
N ALA A 164 1.16 23.75 14.39
CA ALA A 164 1.31 23.30 13.01
C ALA A 164 2.35 22.18 12.89
N LEU A 165 3.51 22.35 13.52
CA LEU A 165 4.58 21.35 13.58
C LEU A 165 4.11 20.08 14.29
N THR A 166 3.40 20.20 15.41
CA THR A 166 2.83 19.05 16.12
C THR A 166 1.88 18.25 15.21
N GLY A 167 0.94 18.91 14.53
CA GLY A 167 0.05 18.24 13.58
C GLY A 167 0.79 17.57 12.43
N ALA A 168 1.76 18.26 11.82
CA ALA A 168 2.52 17.70 10.70
C ALA A 168 3.34 16.46 11.10
N LEU A 169 3.95 16.46 12.28
CA LEU A 169 4.67 15.29 12.80
C LEU A 169 3.73 14.13 13.15
N ILE A 170 2.57 14.39 13.77
CA ILE A 170 1.55 13.37 14.03
C ILE A 170 1.10 12.72 12.71
N TYR A 171 0.90 13.53 11.67
CA TYR A 171 0.42 13.03 10.39
C TYR A 171 1.46 12.11 9.71
N VAL A 172 2.69 12.60 9.58
CA VAL A 172 3.75 11.94 8.80
C VAL A 172 4.34 10.71 9.51
N PHE A 173 4.37 10.70 10.85
CA PHE A 173 4.87 9.58 11.64
C PHE A 173 3.76 8.69 12.23
N SER A 174 2.54 8.79 11.69
CA SER A 174 1.49 7.78 11.94
C SER A 174 1.85 6.43 11.32
N SER A 175 1.29 5.32 11.83
CA SER A 175 1.59 3.98 11.29
C SER A 175 1.33 3.86 9.79
N GLN A 176 0.26 4.48 9.30
CA GLN A 176 -0.08 4.48 7.88
C GLN A 176 0.88 5.29 7.00
N CYS A 177 1.48 6.36 7.50
CA CYS A 177 2.45 7.13 6.71
C CYS A 177 3.86 6.56 6.83
N PHE A 178 4.17 5.85 7.93
CA PHE A 178 5.52 5.42 8.21
C PHE A 178 5.72 3.90 8.05
N TYR A 179 5.03 3.07 8.83
CA TYR A 179 5.33 1.62 8.88
C TYR A 179 4.78 0.84 7.68
N ILE A 180 3.52 1.03 7.30
CA ILE A 180 2.99 0.39 6.08
C ILE A 180 3.75 0.88 4.84
N ALA A 181 4.23 2.13 4.85
CA ALA A 181 5.02 2.68 3.76
C ALA A 181 6.36 1.96 3.60
N MET A 182 6.92 1.42 4.68
CA MET A 182 8.14 0.60 4.63
C MET A 182 7.91 -0.79 4.06
N LEU A 183 6.70 -1.33 4.24
CA LEU A 183 6.29 -2.57 3.60
C LEU A 183 5.88 -2.33 2.12
N HIS A 184 5.21 -1.20 1.86
CA HIS A 184 4.56 -0.84 0.59
C HIS A 184 4.71 0.67 0.29
N PRO A 185 5.79 1.13 -0.36
CA PRO A 185 6.10 2.56 -0.50
C PRO A 185 5.06 3.44 -1.19
N PHE A 186 4.26 2.88 -2.10
CA PHE A 186 3.23 3.61 -2.83
C PHE A 186 1.92 3.73 -2.05
N PHE A 187 1.77 3.04 -0.90
CA PHE A 187 0.61 3.22 -0.01
C PHE A 187 0.59 4.62 0.62
N MET A 188 1.68 5.40 0.49
CA MET A 188 1.73 6.82 0.86
C MET A 188 1.16 7.77 -0.19
N ILE A 189 0.95 7.35 -1.44
CA ILE A 189 0.34 8.19 -2.48
C ILE A 189 -0.93 8.88 -1.97
N PRO A 190 -1.92 8.18 -1.36
CA PRO A 190 -3.10 8.84 -0.81
C PRO A 190 -2.78 9.84 0.31
N SER A 191 -1.79 9.57 1.17
CA SER A 191 -1.38 10.52 2.21
C SER A 191 -0.74 11.80 1.65
N VAL A 192 -0.04 11.71 0.52
CA VAL A 192 0.50 12.87 -0.18
C VAL A 192 -0.62 13.66 -0.86
N LEU A 193 -1.52 12.98 -1.55
CA LEU A 193 -2.53 13.63 -2.40
C LEU A 193 -3.76 14.12 -1.64
N LEU A 194 -4.13 13.50 -0.50
CA LEU A 194 -5.34 13.86 0.24
C LEU A 194 -5.35 15.34 0.67
N PRO A 195 -4.29 15.91 1.29
CA PRO A 195 -4.29 17.32 1.65
C PRO A 195 -4.47 18.26 0.45
N LEU A 196 -3.85 17.94 -0.69
CA LEU A 196 -4.00 18.73 -1.93
C LEU A 196 -5.40 18.61 -2.52
N LEU A 197 -6.00 17.42 -2.46
CA LEU A 197 -7.34 17.15 -2.96
C LEU A 197 -8.38 17.95 -2.16
N LEU A 198 -8.30 17.86 -0.83
CA LEU A 198 -9.19 18.61 0.05
C LEU A 198 -8.98 20.12 -0.09
N LEU A 199 -7.73 20.58 -0.28
CA LEU A 199 -7.44 21.98 -0.59
C LEU A 199 -8.02 22.40 -1.94
N GLY A 200 -7.93 21.56 -2.96
CA GLY A 200 -8.52 21.79 -4.29
C GLY A 200 -10.04 21.97 -4.22
N ILE A 201 -10.72 21.10 -3.46
CA ILE A 201 -12.16 21.23 -3.18
C ILE A 201 -12.43 22.54 -2.44
N HIS A 202 -11.65 22.85 -1.41
CA HIS A 202 -11.82 24.07 -0.63
C HIS A 202 -11.71 25.34 -1.49
N ARG A 203 -10.69 25.42 -2.35
CA ARG A 203 -10.47 26.55 -3.26
C ARG A 203 -11.51 26.63 -4.35
N GLN A 204 -11.96 25.50 -4.88
CA GLN A 204 -13.05 25.50 -5.85
C GLN A 204 -14.35 26.01 -5.21
N MET A 205 -14.71 25.50 -4.03
CA MET A 205 -15.97 25.86 -3.37
C MET A 205 -15.99 27.30 -2.85
N ARG A 206 -14.86 27.85 -2.38
CA ARG A 206 -14.78 29.24 -1.87
C ARG A 206 -14.35 30.28 -2.90
N GLU A 207 -13.33 29.97 -3.72
CA GLU A 207 -12.67 30.92 -4.63
C GLU A 207 -13.09 30.71 -6.10
N GLY A 208 -13.81 29.62 -6.44
CA GLY A 208 -14.11 29.25 -7.83
C GLY A 208 -12.90 28.77 -8.64
N ARG A 209 -11.79 28.43 -7.96
CA ARG A 209 -10.51 28.07 -8.59
C ARG A 209 -10.26 26.57 -8.58
N GLY A 210 -10.69 25.89 -9.64
CA GLY A 210 -10.68 24.43 -9.75
C GLY A 210 -9.38 23.80 -10.27
N GLY A 211 -8.37 24.59 -10.64
CA GLY A 211 -7.13 24.08 -11.25
C GLY A 211 -6.39 23.06 -10.37
N LEU A 212 -6.27 23.33 -9.07
CA LEU A 212 -5.63 22.39 -8.12
C LEU A 212 -6.43 21.09 -7.98
N LEU A 213 -7.77 21.18 -7.99
CA LEU A 213 -8.63 20.00 -7.96
C LEU A 213 -8.42 19.14 -9.22
N CYS A 214 -8.44 19.77 -10.39
CA CYS A 214 -8.19 19.09 -11.67
C CYS A 214 -6.82 18.38 -11.67
N ALA A 215 -5.76 19.08 -11.28
CA ALA A 215 -4.41 18.51 -11.22
C ALA A 215 -4.30 17.36 -10.21
N THR A 216 -4.91 17.49 -9.02
CA THR A 216 -4.83 16.43 -8.00
C THR A 216 -5.67 15.21 -8.38
N VAL A 217 -6.84 15.39 -9.00
CA VAL A 217 -7.66 14.27 -9.52
C VAL A 217 -6.92 13.55 -10.63
N PHE A 218 -6.32 14.31 -11.58
CA PHE A 218 -5.47 13.74 -12.62
C PHE A 218 -4.34 12.91 -12.02
N LEU A 219 -3.55 13.49 -11.10
CA LEU A 219 -2.43 12.82 -10.45
C LEU A 219 -2.85 11.57 -9.68
N ALA A 220 -3.97 11.62 -8.95
CA ALA A 220 -4.48 10.46 -8.23
C ALA A 220 -4.77 9.28 -9.18
N LEU A 221 -5.50 9.54 -10.26
CA LEU A 221 -5.94 8.50 -11.21
C LEU A 221 -4.78 7.90 -12.00
N VAL A 222 -3.81 8.72 -12.45
CA VAL A 222 -2.64 8.21 -13.18
C VAL A 222 -1.65 7.50 -12.25
N SER A 223 -1.54 7.92 -10.99
CA SER A 223 -0.58 7.29 -10.05
C SER A 223 -1.03 5.92 -9.58
N ASN A 224 -2.31 5.78 -9.17
CA ASN A 224 -2.86 4.50 -8.70
C ASN A 224 -4.40 4.59 -8.60
N PHE A 225 -5.14 3.83 -9.42
CA PHE A 225 -6.61 3.93 -9.49
C PHE A 225 -7.30 3.46 -8.20
N TYR A 226 -6.70 2.47 -7.52
CA TYR A 226 -7.21 1.92 -6.26
C TYR A 226 -7.21 2.98 -5.15
N PHE A 227 -6.12 3.71 -4.98
CA PHE A 227 -6.08 4.83 -4.03
C PHE A 227 -6.86 6.05 -4.51
N ALA A 228 -6.96 6.28 -5.82
CA ALA A 228 -7.81 7.34 -6.38
C ALA A 228 -9.29 7.13 -6.03
N PHE A 229 -9.76 5.88 -6.05
CA PHE A 229 -11.11 5.52 -5.61
C PHE A 229 -11.35 5.89 -4.13
N MET A 230 -10.44 5.50 -3.23
CA MET A 230 -10.53 5.88 -1.80
C MET A 230 -10.52 7.39 -1.60
N LEU A 231 -9.66 8.10 -2.32
CA LEU A 231 -9.58 9.57 -2.31
C LEU A 231 -10.89 10.23 -2.78
N ALA A 232 -11.59 9.63 -3.74
CA ALA A 232 -12.90 10.11 -4.19
C ALA A 232 -13.96 10.01 -3.08
N ILE A 233 -13.96 8.94 -2.29
CA ILE A 233 -14.83 8.81 -1.11
C ILE A 233 -14.47 9.88 -0.08
N CYS A 234 -13.19 10.09 0.23
CA CYS A 234 -12.74 11.14 1.13
C CYS A 234 -13.16 12.54 0.65
N ALA A 235 -13.08 12.81 -0.65
CA ALA A 235 -13.52 14.06 -1.27
C ALA A 235 -15.02 14.30 -1.06
N ALA A 236 -15.85 13.29 -1.29
CA ALA A 236 -17.29 13.36 -1.07
C ALA A 236 -17.63 13.63 0.41
N LEU A 237 -16.97 12.91 1.34
CA LEU A 237 -17.15 13.12 2.78
C LEU A 237 -16.74 14.53 3.21
N TYR A 238 -15.61 15.03 2.72
CA TYR A 238 -15.17 16.40 3.02
C TYR A 238 -16.17 17.45 2.50
N LEU A 239 -16.70 17.25 1.30
CA LEU A 239 -17.72 18.13 0.71
C LEU A 239 -18.99 18.16 1.58
N LEU A 240 -19.48 16.99 2.04
CA LEU A 240 -20.62 16.87 2.94
C LEU A 240 -20.37 17.57 4.28
N LEU A 241 -19.18 17.37 4.86
CA LEU A 241 -18.81 17.94 6.15
C LEU A 241 -18.62 19.47 6.12
N THR A 242 -18.23 20.03 4.98
CA THR A 242 -17.93 21.46 4.82
C THR A 242 -19.01 22.23 4.07
N TRP A 243 -20.10 21.56 3.71
CA TRP A 243 -21.19 22.09 2.90
C TRP A 243 -21.78 23.38 3.45
N LYS A 244 -22.08 24.32 2.54
CA LYS A 244 -22.83 25.55 2.83
C LYS A 244 -23.76 25.86 1.65
N LYS A 245 -24.92 26.44 1.94
CA LYS A 245 -25.91 26.87 0.93
C LYS A 245 -25.31 27.84 -0.09
N GLU A 246 -24.44 28.75 0.37
CA GLU A 246 -23.69 29.71 -0.46
C GLU A 246 -22.75 29.04 -1.47
N SER A 247 -22.30 27.81 -1.18
CA SER A 247 -21.35 27.10 -2.02
C SER A 247 -21.98 26.49 -3.29
N LEU A 248 -23.32 26.49 -3.42
CA LEU A 248 -24.04 25.98 -4.60
C LEU A 248 -23.58 26.65 -5.91
N LYS A 249 -23.22 27.94 -5.85
CA LYS A 249 -22.74 28.70 -7.02
C LYS A 249 -21.50 28.08 -7.67
N ASN A 250 -20.62 27.50 -6.86
CA ASN A 250 -19.34 26.95 -7.31
C ASN A 250 -19.36 25.43 -7.53
N LEU A 251 -20.49 24.78 -7.26
CA LEU A 251 -20.67 23.34 -7.39
C LEU A 251 -20.51 22.84 -8.84
N PRO A 252 -21.05 23.51 -9.89
CA PRO A 252 -20.80 23.07 -11.27
C PRO A 252 -19.31 23.09 -11.63
N GLY A 253 -18.56 24.08 -11.14
CA GLY A 253 -17.12 24.15 -11.36
C GLY A 253 -16.34 23.03 -10.66
N LEU A 254 -16.87 22.45 -9.59
CA LEU A 254 -16.32 21.24 -8.95
C LEU A 254 -16.36 20.05 -9.91
N PHE A 255 -17.54 19.78 -10.50
CA PHE A 255 -17.73 18.70 -11.46
C PHE A 255 -16.94 18.94 -12.75
N LEU A 256 -16.87 20.17 -13.24
CA LEU A 256 -16.05 20.51 -14.40
C LEU A 256 -14.56 20.30 -14.14
N ALA A 257 -14.04 20.73 -12.99
CA ALA A 257 -12.63 20.54 -12.64
C ALA A 257 -12.29 19.07 -12.41
N GLY A 258 -13.11 18.34 -11.67
CA GLY A 258 -12.96 16.90 -11.46
C GLY A 258 -13.06 16.11 -12.78
N GLY A 259 -14.07 16.41 -13.59
CA GLY A 259 -14.28 15.80 -14.91
C GLY A 259 -13.12 16.05 -15.88
N LYS A 260 -12.54 17.26 -15.87
CA LYS A 260 -11.30 17.53 -16.63
C LYS A 260 -10.13 16.69 -16.13
N GLY A 261 -9.97 16.54 -14.81
CA GLY A 261 -8.94 15.68 -14.24
C GLY A 261 -9.09 14.21 -14.68
N ILE A 262 -10.34 13.70 -14.65
CA ILE A 262 -10.67 12.36 -15.14
C ILE A 262 -10.35 12.23 -16.64
N ALA A 263 -10.82 13.17 -17.46
CA ALA A 263 -10.61 13.14 -18.91
C ALA A 263 -9.12 13.17 -19.27
N LEU A 264 -8.32 13.96 -18.56
CA LEU A 264 -6.86 14.00 -18.72
C LEU A 264 -6.20 12.67 -18.34
N SER A 265 -6.76 11.92 -17.39
CA SER A 265 -6.23 10.62 -16.95
C SER A 265 -6.66 9.44 -17.82
N SER A 266 -7.63 9.61 -18.72
CA SER A 266 -8.29 8.53 -19.47
C SER A 266 -7.34 7.65 -20.29
N PHE A 267 -6.19 8.17 -20.73
CA PHE A 267 -5.21 7.39 -21.51
C PHE A 267 -4.57 6.25 -20.70
N ILE A 268 -4.53 6.36 -19.36
CA ILE A 268 -4.14 5.26 -18.45
C ILE A 268 -5.39 4.64 -17.81
N LEU A 269 -6.35 5.46 -17.38
CA LEU A 269 -7.48 4.99 -16.59
C LEU A 269 -8.39 4.02 -17.37
N LEU A 270 -8.68 4.31 -18.64
CA LEU A 270 -9.60 3.49 -19.43
C LEU A 270 -9.08 2.05 -19.64
N PRO A 271 -7.84 1.81 -20.13
CA PRO A 271 -7.34 0.45 -20.29
C PRO A 271 -7.26 -0.30 -18.95
N VAL A 272 -6.86 0.38 -17.87
CA VAL A 272 -6.81 -0.22 -16.52
C VAL A 272 -8.20 -0.65 -16.05
N LEU A 273 -9.24 0.19 -16.23
CA LEU A 273 -10.61 -0.16 -15.83
C LEU A 273 -11.17 -1.32 -16.67
N LEU A 274 -10.90 -1.34 -17.98
CA LEU A 274 -11.34 -2.43 -18.86
C LEU A 274 -10.75 -3.77 -18.41
N GLN A 275 -9.50 -3.80 -17.98
CA GLN A 275 -8.88 -5.01 -17.45
C GLN A 275 -9.35 -5.34 -16.02
N PHE A 276 -9.49 -4.33 -15.16
CA PHE A 276 -9.95 -4.52 -13.77
C PHE A 276 -11.33 -5.20 -13.70
N PHE A 277 -12.30 -4.75 -14.51
CA PHE A 277 -13.64 -5.34 -14.51
C PHE A 277 -13.71 -6.77 -15.07
N ARG A 278 -12.67 -7.23 -15.75
CA ARG A 278 -12.55 -8.61 -16.23
C ARG A 278 -11.97 -9.55 -15.18
N GLN A 279 -11.49 -9.04 -14.05
CA GLN A 279 -10.84 -9.89 -13.05
C GLN A 279 -11.84 -10.74 -12.26
N PRO A 280 -11.51 -12.02 -11.99
CA PRO A 280 -12.38 -12.93 -11.23
C PRO A 280 -12.76 -12.41 -9.84
N ARG A 281 -11.87 -11.62 -9.21
CA ARG A 281 -12.03 -11.04 -7.86
C ARG A 281 -13.20 -10.05 -7.75
N VAL A 282 -13.61 -9.39 -8.84
CA VAL A 282 -14.77 -8.49 -8.84
C VAL A 282 -16.09 -9.27 -8.85
N MET A 283 -16.07 -10.52 -9.30
CA MET A 283 -17.29 -11.31 -9.53
C MET A 283 -17.68 -12.22 -8.36
N GLN A 284 -16.77 -12.48 -7.42
CA GLN A 284 -17.06 -13.25 -6.21
C GLN A 284 -17.48 -12.30 -5.08
N GLY A 285 -18.78 -12.10 -4.90
CA GLY A 285 -19.31 -11.32 -3.77
C GLY A 285 -18.92 -11.97 -2.45
N MET A 286 -17.94 -11.39 -1.74
CA MET A 286 -17.53 -11.90 -0.44
C MET A 286 -18.48 -11.44 0.67
N MET A 287 -18.90 -12.39 1.49
CA MET A 287 -19.63 -12.12 2.72
C MET A 287 -18.66 -11.51 3.74
N PHE A 288 -19.09 -10.45 4.41
CA PHE A 288 -18.37 -9.86 5.53
C PHE A 288 -19.31 -9.80 6.74
N ASP A 289 -18.74 -9.99 7.93
CA ASP A 289 -19.51 -9.92 9.17
C ASP A 289 -20.01 -8.50 9.45
N ALA A 290 -21.11 -8.40 10.19
CA ALA A 290 -21.68 -7.10 10.57
C ALA A 290 -20.78 -6.32 11.54
N LEU A 291 -19.98 -7.00 12.34
CA LEU A 291 -19.02 -6.45 13.30
C LEU A 291 -17.67 -7.15 13.16
N TYR A 292 -16.60 -6.46 13.55
CA TYR A 292 -15.29 -7.10 13.65
C TYR A 292 -15.26 -8.07 14.85
N PRO A 293 -14.36 -9.07 14.83
CA PRO A 293 -14.04 -9.84 16.02
C PRO A 293 -13.63 -8.93 17.19
N LEU A 294 -13.93 -9.34 18.43
CA LEU A 294 -13.59 -8.56 19.63
C LEU A 294 -12.08 -8.24 19.71
N SER A 295 -11.23 -9.15 19.22
CA SER A 295 -9.79 -8.96 19.14
C SER A 295 -9.39 -7.73 18.33
N SER A 296 -10.09 -7.41 17.24
CA SER A 296 -9.76 -6.26 16.40
C SER A 296 -10.01 -4.95 17.16
N TYR A 297 -11.14 -4.85 17.88
CA TYR A 297 -11.42 -3.67 18.71
C TYR A 297 -10.43 -3.50 19.87
N VAL A 298 -10.02 -4.60 20.51
CA VAL A 298 -9.00 -4.59 21.56
C VAL A 298 -7.66 -4.12 21.00
N GLU A 299 -7.29 -4.57 19.81
CA GLU A 299 -6.07 -4.13 19.14
C GLU A 299 -6.08 -2.64 18.84
N TYR A 300 -7.19 -2.11 18.30
CA TYR A 300 -7.35 -0.68 17.98
C TYR A 300 -7.07 0.24 19.18
N LEU A 301 -7.39 -0.18 20.42
CA LEU A 301 -7.11 0.59 21.63
C LEU A 301 -5.61 0.81 21.83
N SER A 302 -4.81 -0.23 21.59
CA SER A 302 -3.35 -0.20 21.73
C SER A 302 -2.67 0.44 20.53
N ASP A 303 -3.10 0.09 19.32
CA ASP A 303 -2.58 0.65 18.06
C ASP A 303 -2.89 2.15 17.95
N PHE A 304 -3.87 2.69 18.69
CA PHE A 304 -4.14 4.12 18.65
C PHE A 304 -2.93 5.01 19.00
N ILE A 305 -2.06 4.59 19.93
CA ILE A 305 -0.88 5.36 20.37
C ILE A 305 0.45 4.60 20.26
N THR A 306 0.42 3.35 19.83
CA THR A 306 1.62 2.52 19.64
C THR A 306 1.68 1.95 18.24
N TRP A 307 2.84 1.44 17.86
CA TRP A 307 2.98 0.69 16.61
C TRP A 307 2.56 -0.78 16.79
N LYS A 308 2.03 -1.36 15.72
CA LYS A 308 1.78 -2.79 15.56
C LYS A 308 2.39 -3.31 14.27
N ASN A 309 3.06 -4.46 14.35
CA ASN A 309 3.51 -5.19 13.18
C ASN A 309 2.32 -5.95 12.58
N HIS A 310 2.07 -5.81 11.28
CA HIS A 310 0.96 -6.48 10.59
C HIS A 310 -0.39 -6.41 11.36
N PRO A 311 -0.93 -5.19 11.58
CA PRO A 311 -2.17 -5.03 12.32
C PRO A 311 -3.35 -5.69 11.61
N VAL A 312 -4.33 -6.10 12.42
CA VAL A 312 -5.57 -6.72 11.95
C VAL A 312 -6.30 -5.85 10.91
N GLU A 313 -6.73 -6.50 9.83
CA GLU A 313 -7.38 -5.89 8.67
C GLU A 313 -6.60 -4.74 7.99
N ASP A 314 -5.28 -4.68 8.15
CA ASP A 314 -4.42 -3.54 7.74
C ASP A 314 -4.86 -2.21 8.40
N THR A 315 -5.41 -2.27 9.62
CA THR A 315 -5.85 -1.07 10.37
C THR A 315 -4.64 -0.37 10.99
N MET A 316 -4.13 0.65 10.30
CA MET A 316 -2.86 1.31 10.63
C MET A 316 -3.08 2.68 11.32
N LEU A 317 -3.25 2.69 12.65
CA LEU A 317 -3.43 3.93 13.41
C LEU A 317 -2.07 4.50 13.85
N GLY A 318 -1.42 3.85 14.82
CA GLY A 318 -0.16 4.24 15.46
C GLY A 318 0.17 5.72 15.51
N TYR A 319 -0.67 6.51 16.18
CA TYR A 319 -0.45 7.94 16.32
C TYR A 319 0.53 8.25 17.46
N ALA A 320 1.11 9.47 17.46
CA ALA A 320 1.88 9.92 18.62
C ALA A 320 0.97 10.00 19.86
N ALA A 321 1.48 9.57 21.01
CA ALA A 321 0.76 9.47 22.29
C ALA A 321 0.07 10.77 22.73
N VAL A 322 0.61 11.91 22.32
CA VAL A 322 0.00 13.23 22.52
C VAL A 322 -1.45 13.29 22.02
N CYS A 323 -1.82 12.50 21.01
CA CYS A 323 -3.17 12.45 20.44
C CYS A 323 -4.21 12.01 21.47
N ALA A 324 -3.93 10.96 22.25
CA ALA A 324 -4.84 10.50 23.30
C ALA A 324 -5.05 11.57 24.38
N GLY A 325 -4.04 12.39 24.67
CA GLY A 325 -4.16 13.50 25.62
C GLY A 325 -4.89 14.74 25.07
N LEU A 326 -4.82 15.00 23.76
CA LEU A 326 -5.35 16.22 23.15
C LEU A 326 -6.77 16.07 22.58
N LEU A 327 -7.09 14.94 21.96
CA LEU A 327 -8.37 14.73 21.28
C LEU A 327 -9.61 14.88 22.19
N PRO A 328 -9.59 14.48 23.48
CA PRO A 328 -10.73 14.69 24.37
C PRO A 328 -11.17 16.17 24.43
N PHE A 329 -10.25 17.11 24.22
CA PHE A 329 -10.53 18.55 24.27
C PHE A 329 -11.16 19.12 22.99
N VAL A 330 -11.16 18.36 21.90
CA VAL A 330 -11.85 18.75 20.65
C VAL A 330 -13.36 18.91 20.89
N PHE A 331 -13.91 18.11 21.80
CA PHE A 331 -15.35 18.09 22.09
C PHE A 331 -15.85 19.28 22.91
N GLY A 332 -14.96 20.11 23.47
CA GLY A 332 -15.30 21.23 24.35
C GLY A 332 -15.26 22.62 23.70
N ARG A 333 -14.89 22.75 22.41
CA ARG A 333 -14.74 24.03 21.70
C ARG A 333 -15.51 24.00 20.37
N GLU A 334 -15.87 25.19 19.85
CA GLU A 334 -16.90 25.36 18.81
C GLU A 334 -16.45 26.26 17.65
N SER A 335 -15.18 26.24 17.23
CA SER A 335 -14.85 26.92 15.96
C SER A 335 -15.43 26.15 14.78
N ARG A 336 -15.53 26.82 13.62
CA ARG A 336 -15.97 26.16 12.39
C ARG A 336 -15.06 24.99 12.01
N ALA A 337 -13.75 25.20 12.04
CA ALA A 337 -12.77 24.17 11.68
C ALA A 337 -12.83 22.99 12.66
N LEU A 338 -12.95 23.28 13.96
CA LEU A 338 -13.01 22.25 14.99
C LEU A 338 -14.33 21.47 14.97
N ARG A 339 -15.46 22.10 14.61
CA ARG A 339 -16.73 21.39 14.36
C ARG A 339 -16.62 20.38 13.22
N VAL A 340 -15.97 20.77 12.12
CA VAL A 340 -15.72 19.86 10.99
C VAL A 340 -14.81 18.72 11.43
N ALA A 341 -13.72 19.03 12.11
CA ALA A 341 -12.77 18.04 12.64
C ALA A 341 -13.45 17.05 13.61
N LYS A 342 -14.29 17.55 14.54
CA LYS A 342 -15.09 16.74 15.46
C LYS A 342 -16.03 15.78 14.74
N ARG A 343 -16.77 16.26 13.73
CA ARG A 343 -17.66 15.40 12.92
C ARG A 343 -16.87 14.36 12.14
N ALA A 344 -15.72 14.75 11.57
CA ALA A 344 -14.83 13.82 10.87
C ALA A 344 -14.28 12.73 11.79
N LEU A 345 -13.86 13.09 13.03
CA LEU A 345 -13.41 12.12 14.03
C LEU A 345 -14.50 11.10 14.39
N LEU A 346 -15.74 11.58 14.59
CA LEU A 346 -16.88 10.71 14.89
C LEU A 346 -17.20 9.78 13.71
N LEU A 347 -17.08 10.26 12.47
CA LEU A 347 -17.23 9.41 11.28
C LEU A 347 -16.11 8.37 11.18
N CYS A 348 -14.86 8.74 11.44
CA CYS A 348 -13.75 7.78 11.45
C CYS A 348 -13.96 6.70 12.53
N LEU A 349 -14.42 7.09 13.72
CA LEU A 349 -14.77 6.13 14.77
C LEU A 349 -15.91 5.21 14.32
N LEU A 350 -16.96 5.76 13.71
CA LEU A 350 -18.06 4.97 13.14
C LEU A 350 -17.55 3.97 12.10
N PHE A 351 -16.62 4.38 11.23
CA PHE A 351 -16.08 3.52 10.18
C PHE A 351 -15.21 2.39 10.72
N LEU A 352 -14.45 2.66 11.80
CA LEU A 352 -13.69 1.62 12.51
C LEU A 352 -14.59 0.63 13.26
N LEU A 353 -15.84 0.99 13.57
CA LEU A 353 -16.77 0.09 14.27
C LEU A 353 -17.35 -0.98 13.34
N PHE A 354 -17.52 -0.70 12.05
CA PHE A 354 -18.26 -1.58 11.13
C PHE A 354 -17.41 -2.00 9.91
N PRO A 355 -17.21 -3.32 9.68
CA PRO A 355 -16.51 -3.88 8.52
C PRO A 355 -16.98 -3.33 7.17
N PHE A 356 -18.29 -3.03 7.07
CA PHE A 356 -18.90 -2.43 5.88
C PHE A 356 -18.08 -1.27 5.31
N PHE A 357 -17.57 -0.36 6.16
CA PHE A 357 -16.85 0.80 5.67
C PHE A 357 -15.46 0.45 5.15
N GLY A 358 -14.72 -0.44 5.82
CA GLY A 358 -13.44 -0.96 5.31
C GLY A 358 -13.62 -1.61 3.95
N THR A 359 -14.63 -2.48 3.84
CA THR A 359 -15.01 -3.14 2.59
C THR A 359 -15.44 -2.16 1.49
N ALA A 360 -16.23 -1.13 1.82
CA ALA A 360 -16.66 -0.10 0.88
C ALA A 360 -15.47 0.72 0.35
N PHE A 361 -14.51 1.09 1.22
CA PHE A 361 -13.27 1.75 0.79
C PHE A 361 -12.38 0.83 -0.06
N ASN A 362 -12.51 -0.49 0.10
CA ASN A 362 -11.83 -1.50 -0.71
C ASN A 362 -12.68 -1.97 -1.92
N ALA A 363 -13.63 -1.15 -2.38
CA ALA A 363 -14.50 -1.43 -3.52
C ALA A 363 -15.26 -2.78 -3.43
N PHE A 364 -15.62 -3.17 -2.21
CA PHE A 364 -16.30 -4.43 -1.89
C PHE A 364 -15.51 -5.71 -2.24
N ALA A 365 -14.18 -5.60 -2.41
CA ALA A 365 -13.34 -6.77 -2.64
C ALA A 365 -13.21 -7.62 -1.37
N TYR A 366 -12.72 -7.06 -0.26
CA TYR A 366 -12.60 -7.72 1.05
C TYR A 366 -12.49 -6.67 2.17
N THR A 367 -12.67 -7.10 3.42
CA THR A 367 -12.56 -6.21 4.59
C THR A 367 -11.11 -5.79 4.84
N THR A 368 -10.83 -4.49 4.70
CA THR A 368 -9.54 -3.89 5.08
C THR A 368 -9.69 -2.40 5.39
N ASN A 369 -8.92 -1.90 6.36
CA ASN A 369 -8.95 -0.53 6.83
C ASN A 369 -7.78 0.33 6.31
N ARG A 370 -7.33 0.07 5.08
CA ARG A 370 -6.31 0.89 4.38
C ARG A 370 -6.69 2.36 4.21
N TRP A 371 -7.97 2.72 4.40
CA TRP A 371 -8.45 4.10 4.40
C TRP A 371 -7.98 4.92 5.61
N THR A 372 -7.37 4.29 6.61
CA THR A 372 -6.87 4.91 7.85
C THR A 372 -5.90 6.08 7.63
N PHE A 373 -5.33 6.26 6.41
CA PHE A 373 -4.57 7.49 6.07
C PHE A 373 -5.42 8.76 6.23
N ALA A 374 -6.73 8.66 5.94
CA ALA A 374 -7.68 9.75 6.12
C ALA A 374 -7.95 10.00 7.61
N ALA A 375 -8.05 8.93 8.41
CA ALA A 375 -8.17 9.04 9.87
C ALA A 375 -6.94 9.75 10.47
N GLY A 376 -5.73 9.41 10.01
CA GLY A 376 -4.50 10.07 10.43
C GLY A 376 -4.48 11.56 10.11
N MET A 377 -4.97 11.97 8.93
CA MET A 377 -5.11 13.39 8.58
C MET A 377 -6.09 14.10 9.51
N VAL A 378 -7.22 13.47 9.84
CA VAL A 378 -8.25 14.01 10.73
C VAL A 378 -7.73 14.15 12.17
N VAL A 379 -7.05 13.13 12.69
CA VAL A 379 -6.44 13.15 14.04
C VAL A 379 -5.39 14.24 14.15
N ALA A 380 -4.46 14.31 13.18
CA ALA A 380 -3.41 15.32 13.13
C ALA A 380 -3.98 16.74 13.06
N ALA A 381 -4.95 16.98 12.16
CA ALA A 381 -5.60 18.27 12.03
C ALA A 381 -6.35 18.66 13.31
N SER A 382 -7.05 17.72 13.94
CA SER A 382 -7.78 17.95 15.19
C SER A 382 -6.86 18.37 16.34
N CYS A 383 -5.72 17.69 16.49
CA CYS A 383 -4.71 18.03 17.50
C CYS A 383 -4.12 19.43 17.25
N ALA A 384 -3.72 19.73 16.01
CA ALA A 384 -3.19 21.04 15.66
C ALA A 384 -4.21 22.17 15.90
N LEU A 385 -5.47 21.97 15.51
CA LEU A 385 -6.53 22.97 15.66
C LEU A 385 -6.88 23.22 17.13
N VAL A 386 -7.07 22.16 17.93
CA VAL A 386 -7.42 22.32 19.36
C VAL A 386 -6.27 22.99 20.12
N MET A 387 -5.02 22.63 19.82
CA MET A 387 -3.84 23.30 20.37
C MET A 387 -3.81 24.77 19.99
N ASN A 388 -4.00 25.08 18.71
CA ASN A 388 -3.95 26.45 18.21
C ASN A 388 -5.03 27.32 18.89
N GLU A 389 -6.25 26.82 18.97
CA GLU A 389 -7.37 27.60 19.51
C GLU A 389 -7.32 27.76 21.02
N ARG A 390 -6.92 26.73 21.78
CA ARG A 390 -6.87 26.84 23.25
C ARG A 390 -5.68 27.66 23.72
N LEU A 391 -4.51 27.49 23.10
CA LEU A 391 -3.26 28.12 23.57
C LEU A 391 -3.11 29.55 23.05
N TYR A 392 -3.69 29.87 21.89
CA TYR A 392 -3.51 31.18 21.24
C TYR A 392 -4.81 31.89 20.87
N GLY A 393 -5.97 31.23 20.93
CA GLY A 393 -7.24 31.77 20.42
C GLY A 393 -7.98 32.76 21.32
N ASP A 394 -7.59 32.93 22.58
CA ASP A 394 -8.23 33.85 23.53
C ASP A 394 -7.46 35.20 23.69
N ARG A 395 -6.45 35.49 22.84
CA ARG A 395 -5.72 36.77 22.87
C ARG A 395 -6.36 37.81 21.92
N PRO A 396 -6.76 39.00 22.39
CA PRO A 396 -7.24 40.06 21.51
C PRO A 396 -6.15 40.47 20.50
N GLN A 397 -6.56 40.75 19.26
CA GLN A 397 -5.67 41.09 18.14
C GLN A 397 -4.89 42.41 18.31
N SER A 398 -5.07 43.15 19.41
CA SER A 398 -4.60 44.53 19.59
C SER A 398 -3.38 44.71 20.51
N GLU A 399 -2.82 43.67 21.12
CA GLU A 399 -1.58 43.81 21.92
C GLU A 399 -0.36 43.19 21.19
N GLU A 400 0.04 43.78 20.06
CA GLU A 400 1.45 43.76 19.66
C GLU A 400 2.15 44.86 20.45
N LEU A 401 2.65 44.54 21.65
CA LEU A 401 3.44 45.46 22.46
C LEU A 401 4.68 45.90 21.67
N THR A 402 4.82 47.21 21.48
CA THR A 402 6.04 47.87 21.00
C THR A 402 7.20 47.54 21.93
N GLY A 403 8.40 47.30 21.37
CA GLY A 403 9.55 46.68 22.04
C GLY A 403 10.05 47.34 23.33
N GLY A 404 9.66 48.58 23.63
CA GLY A 404 9.97 49.25 24.90
C GLY A 404 9.14 48.75 26.10
N GLU A 405 7.85 48.50 25.91
CA GLU A 405 6.94 48.09 27.00
C GLU A 405 7.10 46.62 27.40
N ALA A 406 7.66 45.79 26.51
CA ALA A 406 7.97 44.39 26.79
C ALA A 406 9.19 44.23 27.72
N LEU A 407 10.10 45.20 27.76
CA LEU A 407 11.29 45.17 28.63
C LEU A 407 10.94 45.58 30.07
N GLU A 408 10.10 46.61 30.25
CA GLU A 408 9.62 47.02 31.57
C GLU A 408 8.67 45.99 32.20
N ARG A 409 7.75 45.39 31.41
CA ARG A 409 6.83 44.33 31.89
C ARG A 409 7.51 43.02 32.29
N ASN A 410 8.73 42.74 31.77
CA ASN A 410 9.51 41.55 32.11
C ASN A 410 10.59 41.82 33.18
N SER A 411 10.69 43.06 33.68
CA SER A 411 11.55 43.38 34.82
C SER A 411 10.96 42.83 36.13
N LEU A 412 11.83 42.48 37.08
CA LEU A 412 11.43 41.98 38.41
C LEU A 412 10.51 42.97 39.15
N HIS A 413 10.66 44.26 38.86
CA HIS A 413 9.89 45.35 39.46
C HIS A 413 8.43 45.37 38.99
N GLY A 414 8.18 45.15 37.69
CA GLY A 414 6.82 45.08 37.12
C GLY A 414 6.03 43.83 37.54
N ALA A 415 6.71 42.78 38.02
CA ALA A 415 6.10 41.56 38.52
C ALA A 415 5.55 41.69 39.96
N LEU A 416 6.08 42.63 40.75
CA LEU A 416 5.76 42.79 42.18
C LEU A 416 4.57 43.73 42.45
N GLU A 417 4.22 44.62 41.51
CA GLU A 417 3.18 45.64 41.75
C GLU A 417 1.74 45.24 41.36
N LYS A 418 1.53 44.13 40.63
CA LYS A 418 0.18 43.74 40.21
C LYS A 418 -0.44 42.68 41.11
N LYS A 419 -1.32 43.13 42.02
CA LYS A 419 -2.26 42.26 42.75
C LYS A 419 -3.03 41.35 41.78
N PRO A 420 -3.18 40.05 42.08
CA PRO A 420 -3.97 39.15 41.25
C PRO A 420 -5.44 39.54 41.36
N SER A 421 -6.01 40.07 40.27
CA SER A 421 -7.46 40.24 40.16
C SER A 421 -8.10 38.85 39.97
N PHE A 422 -8.45 38.21 41.09
CA PHE A 422 -9.30 37.03 41.13
C PHE A 422 -10.75 37.42 40.81
N GLY A 423 -11.03 37.66 39.53
CA GLY A 423 -12.38 37.84 39.00
C GLY A 423 -12.75 36.67 38.10
N VAL A 424 -13.07 35.50 38.68
CA VAL A 424 -13.58 34.36 37.92
C VAL A 424 -15.07 34.60 37.65
N SER A 425 -15.39 35.08 36.45
CA SER A 425 -16.74 34.99 35.89
C SER A 425 -17.07 33.51 35.62
N LEU A 426 -17.73 32.86 36.58
CA LEU A 426 -18.32 31.52 36.47
C LEU A 426 -19.59 31.59 35.62
N THR A 427 -19.43 31.73 34.30
CA THR A 427 -20.47 31.28 33.37
C THR A 427 -20.56 29.75 33.45
N LYS A 428 -21.70 29.11 33.12
CA LYS A 428 -21.90 27.64 33.23
C LYS A 428 -21.15 26.79 32.17
N ARG A 429 -20.51 27.41 31.17
CA ARG A 429 -19.76 26.76 30.07
C ARG A 429 -18.35 26.15 30.40
N PRO A 430 -17.60 26.54 31.45
CA PRO A 430 -16.24 26.05 31.72
C PRO A 430 -16.20 24.68 32.43
N LEU A 431 -17.31 24.21 33.03
CA LEU A 431 -17.33 22.91 33.71
C LEU A 431 -17.35 21.74 32.70
N VAL A 432 -18.24 21.83 31.69
CA VAL A 432 -18.36 20.81 30.62
C VAL A 432 -17.06 20.68 29.83
N GLY A 433 -16.40 21.81 29.52
CA GLY A 433 -15.11 21.82 28.80
C GLY A 433 -13.90 21.28 29.59
N LYS A 434 -14.05 21.00 30.89
CA LYS A 434 -13.01 20.40 31.74
C LYS A 434 -13.33 18.96 32.14
N ILE A 435 -14.59 18.65 32.44
CA ILE A 435 -15.03 17.33 32.92
C ILE A 435 -15.17 16.34 31.77
N LEU A 436 -15.78 16.73 30.66
CA LEU A 436 -16.00 15.83 29.52
C LEU A 436 -14.67 15.28 28.94
N PRO A 437 -13.62 16.10 28.70
CA PRO A 437 -12.34 15.58 28.25
C PRO A 437 -11.70 14.60 29.25
N ALA A 438 -11.80 14.86 30.55
CA ALA A 438 -11.27 13.98 31.59
C ALA A 438 -12.02 12.63 31.61
N MET A 439 -13.35 12.66 31.48
CA MET A 439 -14.16 11.44 31.41
C MET A 439 -13.81 10.59 30.19
N ILE A 440 -13.71 11.19 29.00
CA ILE A 440 -13.32 10.48 27.77
C ILE A 440 -11.93 9.84 27.92
N PHE A 441 -10.97 10.59 28.48
CA PHE A 441 -9.61 10.10 28.66
C PHE A 441 -9.53 8.96 29.70
N VAL A 442 -10.24 9.08 30.83
CA VAL A 442 -10.32 8.02 31.84
C VAL A 442 -11.01 6.78 31.29
N LEU A 443 -12.08 6.92 30.50
CA LEU A 443 -12.75 5.79 29.86
C LEU A 443 -11.82 5.06 28.88
N TYR A 444 -11.03 5.80 28.09
CA TYR A 444 -10.02 5.19 27.22
C TYR A 444 -8.98 4.40 28.02
N LEU A 445 -8.43 4.99 29.09
CA LEU A 445 -7.44 4.31 29.94
C LEU A 445 -8.03 3.09 30.66
N ALA A 446 -9.28 3.18 31.13
CA ALA A 446 -9.99 2.06 31.74
C ALA A 446 -10.19 0.92 30.75
N ALA A 447 -10.63 1.21 29.52
CA ALA A 447 -10.74 0.21 28.47
C ALA A 447 -9.40 -0.49 28.18
N CYS A 448 -8.30 0.27 28.11
CA CYS A 448 -6.96 -0.28 27.91
C CYS A 448 -6.47 -1.11 29.11
N PHE A 449 -6.87 -0.75 30.33
CA PHE A 449 -6.55 -1.50 31.55
C PHE A 449 -7.27 -2.85 31.58
N PHE A 450 -8.60 -2.85 31.39
CA PHE A 450 -9.40 -4.08 31.42
C PHE A 450 -9.09 -5.04 30.27
N THR A 451 -8.53 -4.53 29.17
CA THR A 451 -8.09 -5.35 28.03
C THR A 451 -6.61 -5.75 28.09
N GLY A 452 -5.92 -5.50 29.21
CA GLY A 452 -4.56 -5.99 29.47
C GLY A 452 -3.43 -5.23 28.75
N GLN A 453 -3.71 -4.10 28.09
CA GLN A 453 -2.72 -3.42 27.23
C GLN A 453 -1.51 -2.87 27.99
N PHE A 454 -1.64 -2.61 29.30
CA PHE A 454 -0.55 -2.13 30.15
C PHE A 454 0.58 -3.13 30.38
N GLN A 455 0.38 -4.42 30.05
CA GLN A 455 1.45 -5.41 30.06
C GLN A 455 2.50 -5.13 28.96
N ASN A 456 2.12 -4.41 27.90
CA ASN A 456 3.03 -3.99 26.85
C ASN A 456 3.81 -2.73 27.28
N GLN A 457 5.14 -2.83 27.34
CA GLN A 457 6.01 -1.73 27.74
C GLN A 457 5.93 -0.51 26.81
N ALA A 458 5.73 -0.72 25.50
CA ALA A 458 5.55 0.37 24.54
C ALA A 458 4.26 1.15 24.80
N PHE A 459 3.21 0.42 25.17
CA PHE A 459 1.92 1.02 25.52
C PHE A 459 2.01 1.79 26.84
N ALA A 460 2.61 1.20 27.88
CA ALA A 460 2.82 1.87 29.16
C ALA A 460 3.63 3.18 29.01
N PHE A 461 4.72 3.16 28.24
CA PHE A 461 5.50 4.35 27.90
C PHE A 461 4.64 5.42 27.21
N SER A 462 3.83 5.02 26.22
CA SER A 462 2.95 5.93 25.48
C SER A 462 1.87 6.53 26.37
N VAL A 463 1.30 5.75 27.31
CA VAL A 463 0.33 6.26 28.28
C VAL A 463 0.93 7.34 29.18
N VAL A 464 2.18 7.22 29.61
CA VAL A 464 2.85 8.28 30.41
C VAL A 464 2.92 9.58 29.63
N LEU A 465 3.27 9.55 28.34
CA LEU A 465 3.30 10.73 27.48
C LEU A 465 1.90 11.29 27.22
N ALA A 466 0.90 10.42 27.04
CA ALA A 466 -0.49 10.83 26.88
C ALA A 466 -1.02 11.54 28.14
N LEU A 467 -0.75 10.99 29.34
CA LEU A 467 -1.08 11.58 30.64
C LEU A 467 -0.39 12.94 30.81
N LEU A 468 0.92 13.03 30.53
CA LEU A 468 1.67 14.28 30.60
C LEU A 468 1.07 15.34 29.66
N SER A 469 0.77 14.95 28.42
CA SER A 469 0.14 15.83 27.43
C SER A 469 -1.23 16.31 27.88
N PHE A 470 -2.05 15.42 28.44
CA PHE A 470 -3.36 15.73 29.00
C PHE A 470 -3.24 16.75 30.14
N VAL A 471 -2.33 16.53 31.10
CA VAL A 471 -2.10 17.42 32.26
C VAL A 471 -1.59 18.79 31.81
N VAL A 472 -0.58 18.84 30.95
CA VAL A 472 -0.03 20.09 30.39
C VAL A 472 -1.14 20.89 29.69
N PHE A 473 -1.95 20.22 28.87
CA PHE A 473 -3.01 20.89 28.14
C PHE A 473 -4.19 21.29 29.04
N GLN A 474 -4.52 20.49 30.05
CA GLN A 474 -5.56 20.80 31.02
C GLN A 474 -5.21 22.03 31.86
N LEU A 475 -3.96 22.13 32.32
CA LEU A 475 -3.45 23.23 33.13
C LEU A 475 -3.05 24.47 32.32
N SER A 476 -2.99 24.38 30.99
CA SER A 476 -2.63 25.51 30.12
C SER A 476 -3.36 26.85 30.39
N PRO A 477 -4.65 26.89 30.82
CA PRO A 477 -5.31 28.16 31.16
C PRO A 477 -4.76 28.84 32.41
N VAL A 478 -4.24 28.07 33.37
CA VAL A 478 -3.60 28.59 34.61
C VAL A 478 -2.29 29.30 34.25
N PHE A 479 -1.62 28.84 33.20
CA PHE A 479 -0.36 29.38 32.69
C PHE A 479 -0.56 30.21 31.42
N SER A 480 -1.66 30.97 31.30
CA SER A 480 -2.02 31.72 30.07
C SER A 480 -0.89 32.62 29.53
N ARG A 481 0.01 33.12 30.39
CA ARG A 481 1.22 33.87 30.03
C ARG A 481 2.35 33.03 29.40
N ARG A 482 2.30 31.69 29.51
CA ARG A 482 3.30 30.72 29.01
C ARG A 482 2.74 29.73 27.98
N SER A 483 1.73 30.12 27.20
CA SER A 483 1.10 29.22 26.22
C SER A 483 2.08 28.67 25.15
N SER A 484 3.12 29.42 24.80
CA SER A 484 4.22 28.94 23.95
C SER A 484 5.03 27.81 24.60
N VAL A 485 5.22 27.84 25.93
CA VAL A 485 5.92 26.79 26.67
C VAL A 485 5.09 25.51 26.67
N ALA A 486 3.78 25.60 26.94
CA ALA A 486 2.88 24.45 26.85
C ALA A 486 2.87 23.84 25.44
N ALA A 487 2.83 24.67 24.40
CA ALA A 487 2.90 24.21 23.02
C ALA A 487 4.25 23.54 22.69
N ALA A 488 5.36 24.08 23.20
CA ALA A 488 6.69 23.51 23.00
C ALA A 488 6.85 22.16 23.73
N LEU A 489 6.32 22.04 24.95
CA LEU A 489 6.28 20.78 25.69
C LEU A 489 5.46 19.71 24.96
N LEU A 490 4.31 20.08 24.38
CA LEU A 490 3.49 19.14 23.59
C LEU A 490 4.20 18.71 22.30
N LEU A 491 4.89 19.63 21.61
CA LEU A 491 5.72 19.29 20.45
C LEU A 491 6.88 18.36 20.86
N LEU A 492 7.53 18.61 21.99
CA LEU A 492 8.55 17.73 22.54
C LEU A 492 7.99 16.34 22.88
N CYS A 493 6.83 16.26 23.55
CA CYS A 493 6.15 14.99 23.82
C CYS A 493 5.80 14.24 22.51
N THR A 494 5.45 14.98 21.45
CA THR A 494 5.20 14.41 20.12
C THR A 494 6.47 13.76 19.56
N ALA A 495 7.59 14.48 19.56
CA ALA A 495 8.87 13.96 19.07
C ALA A 495 9.37 12.77 19.91
N VAL A 496 9.29 12.86 21.24
CA VAL A 496 9.66 11.77 22.16
C VAL A 496 8.76 10.55 21.95
N SER A 497 7.46 10.74 21.70
CA SER A 497 6.55 9.63 21.39
C SER A 497 6.92 8.95 20.07
N ILE A 498 7.26 9.71 19.03
CA ILE A 498 7.68 9.15 17.73
C ILE A 498 8.97 8.34 17.88
N LEU A 499 9.98 8.91 18.55
CA LEU A 499 11.27 8.24 18.79
C LEU A 499 11.12 7.03 19.71
N GLY A 500 10.24 7.10 20.71
CA GLY A 500 9.93 5.99 21.60
C GLY A 500 9.22 4.85 20.87
N ASN A 501 8.19 5.15 20.06
CA ASN A 501 7.53 4.15 19.22
C ASN A 501 8.54 3.50 18.25
N SER A 502 9.43 4.29 17.66
CA SER A 502 10.52 3.77 16.83
C SER A 502 11.47 2.85 17.60
N TYR A 503 11.86 3.19 18.82
CA TYR A 503 12.68 2.33 19.66
C TYR A 503 11.99 0.99 19.93
N PHE A 504 10.72 1.00 20.33
CA PHE A 504 10.00 -0.24 20.61
C PHE A 504 9.75 -1.09 19.36
N ALA A 505 9.54 -0.48 18.20
CA ALA A 505 9.37 -1.19 16.94
C ALA A 505 10.69 -1.76 16.40
N ASN A 506 11.75 -0.94 16.40
CA ASN A 506 12.94 -1.21 15.58
C ASN A 506 14.17 -1.69 16.37
N ALA A 507 14.23 -1.49 17.70
CA ALA A 507 15.40 -1.92 18.45
C ALA A 507 15.53 -3.46 18.46
N PRO A 508 16.75 -4.02 18.31
CA PRO A 508 16.96 -5.47 18.27
C PRO A 508 16.45 -6.23 19.50
N ALA A 509 16.53 -5.62 20.69
CA ALA A 509 16.04 -6.20 21.95
C ALA A 509 14.53 -6.00 22.17
N ARG A 510 13.82 -5.39 21.21
CA ARG A 510 12.39 -5.05 21.27
C ARG A 510 11.65 -5.70 20.11
N GLY A 511 11.05 -4.92 19.20
CA GLY A 511 10.32 -5.44 18.06
C GLY A 511 11.20 -5.99 16.93
N ASN A 512 12.46 -5.55 16.82
CA ASN A 512 13.40 -5.98 15.79
C ASN A 512 12.83 -5.96 14.35
N PHE A 513 11.94 -5.01 14.04
CA PHE A 513 11.31 -4.87 12.73
C PHE A 513 12.30 -4.81 11.55
N PRO A 514 13.50 -4.18 11.65
CA PRO A 514 14.49 -4.23 10.57
C PRO A 514 14.90 -5.64 10.12
N SER A 515 14.77 -6.66 10.97
CA SER A 515 15.15 -8.04 10.63
C SER A 515 14.33 -8.63 9.48
N GLU A 516 13.14 -8.10 9.21
CA GLU A 516 12.26 -8.51 8.11
C GLU A 516 12.66 -7.92 6.75
N PHE A 517 13.69 -7.08 6.71
CA PHE A 517 14.16 -6.41 5.51
C PHE A 517 15.38 -7.11 4.91
N MET A 518 15.62 -6.86 3.63
CA MET A 518 16.79 -7.36 2.91
C MET A 518 18.06 -6.77 3.51
N GLU A 519 19.16 -7.52 3.42
CA GLU A 519 20.48 -7.03 3.82
C GLU A 519 20.87 -5.79 3.03
N ARG A 520 21.65 -4.93 3.68
CA ARG A 520 22.17 -3.74 3.01
C ARG A 520 23.18 -4.16 1.95
N VAL A 521 23.07 -3.58 0.77
CA VAL A 521 23.99 -3.81 -0.34
C VAL A 521 24.93 -2.60 -0.45
N PRO A 522 26.23 -2.80 -0.74
CA PRO A 522 27.13 -1.71 -1.09
C PRO A 522 26.58 -0.88 -2.27
N ALA A 523 26.70 0.44 -2.18
CA ALA A 523 26.16 1.33 -3.20
C ALA A 523 26.79 1.02 -4.57
N GLY A 524 25.95 0.85 -5.60
CA GLY A 524 26.40 0.49 -6.95
C GLY A 524 26.43 -1.02 -7.23
N HIS A 525 26.14 -1.88 -6.25
CA HIS A 525 26.13 -3.35 -6.43
C HIS A 525 24.72 -3.95 -6.42
N PHE A 526 23.66 -3.15 -6.33
CA PHE A 526 22.29 -3.67 -6.21
C PHE A 526 21.83 -4.46 -7.45
N GLU A 527 22.38 -4.17 -8.62
CA GLU A 527 22.06 -4.90 -9.83
C GLU A 527 22.53 -6.36 -9.79
N GLU A 528 23.62 -6.66 -9.09
CA GLU A 528 24.09 -8.04 -8.89
C GLU A 528 23.06 -8.83 -8.07
N VAL A 529 22.51 -8.22 -7.02
CA VAL A 529 21.46 -8.83 -6.19
C VAL A 529 20.17 -9.06 -6.98
N LEU A 530 19.79 -8.12 -7.84
CA LEU A 530 18.63 -8.29 -8.73
C LEU A 530 18.81 -9.42 -9.76
N LYS A 531 20.07 -9.70 -10.15
CA LYS A 531 20.44 -10.74 -11.11
C LYS A 531 20.74 -12.09 -10.48
N ASP A 532 20.89 -12.14 -9.15
CA ASP A 532 21.18 -13.34 -8.36
C ASP A 532 19.88 -14.09 -8.05
N THR A 533 19.32 -14.70 -9.09
CA THR A 533 18.07 -15.46 -9.08
C THR A 533 18.24 -16.79 -9.81
N GLU A 534 17.18 -17.59 -9.84
CA GLU A 534 17.15 -18.84 -10.61
C GLU A 534 17.48 -18.61 -12.09
N LEU A 535 17.21 -17.41 -12.62
CA LEU A 535 17.49 -17.05 -14.00
C LEU A 535 18.97 -17.12 -14.36
N SER A 536 19.87 -17.04 -13.37
CA SER A 536 21.30 -17.24 -13.58
C SER A 536 21.65 -18.64 -14.12
N ALA A 537 20.81 -19.65 -13.87
CA ALA A 537 20.98 -20.99 -14.43
C ALA A 537 20.60 -21.10 -15.92
N PHE A 538 19.89 -20.10 -16.47
CA PHE A 538 19.34 -20.15 -17.83
C PHE A 538 20.02 -19.22 -18.83
N ARG A 539 20.77 -18.20 -18.38
CA ARG A 539 21.27 -17.10 -19.24
C ARG A 539 22.09 -17.55 -20.44
N ASP A 540 22.83 -18.65 -20.32
CA ASP A 540 23.76 -19.13 -21.37
C ASP A 540 23.21 -20.34 -22.15
N LEU A 541 21.94 -20.71 -21.94
CA LEU A 541 21.35 -21.88 -22.59
C LEU A 541 20.86 -21.60 -24.01
N GLU A 542 20.31 -20.42 -24.24
CA GLU A 542 19.66 -20.03 -25.49
C GLU A 542 20.30 -18.76 -26.05
N GLY A 543 20.23 -18.60 -27.37
CA GLY A 543 20.75 -17.40 -28.03
C GLY A 543 19.97 -16.13 -27.63
N GLU A 544 20.62 -14.97 -27.72
CA GLU A 544 19.97 -13.68 -27.48
C GLU A 544 18.69 -13.55 -28.32
N GLY A 545 17.57 -13.24 -27.68
CA GLY A 545 16.27 -13.06 -28.33
C GLY A 545 15.49 -14.34 -28.61
N ALA A 546 16.02 -15.52 -28.26
CA ALA A 546 15.27 -16.77 -28.34
C ALA A 546 14.10 -16.76 -27.34
N PHE A 547 12.91 -17.17 -27.80
CA PHE A 547 11.78 -17.38 -26.91
C PHE A 547 11.86 -18.76 -26.27
N TYR A 548 11.75 -18.79 -24.94
CA TYR A 548 11.47 -19.99 -24.17
C TYR A 548 10.76 -19.60 -22.88
N ARG A 549 10.06 -20.57 -22.29
CA ARG A 549 9.45 -20.44 -20.97
C ARG A 549 10.11 -21.40 -19.99
N TYR A 550 10.29 -20.96 -18.75
CA TYR A 550 10.71 -21.83 -17.65
C TYR A 550 9.62 -21.97 -16.59
N SER A 551 9.69 -23.09 -15.86
CA SER A 551 8.88 -23.38 -14.68
C SER A 551 9.78 -23.98 -13.60
N GLY A 552 9.22 -24.33 -12.45
CA GLY A 552 10.01 -24.88 -11.36
C GLY A 552 9.40 -24.68 -9.97
N ARG A 553 10.14 -25.12 -8.96
CA ARG A 553 9.67 -25.13 -7.57
C ARG A 553 10.49 -24.19 -6.69
N ASN A 554 9.78 -23.53 -5.76
CA ASN A 554 10.33 -22.55 -4.83
C ASN A 554 11.05 -21.39 -5.53
N LEU A 555 10.55 -20.95 -6.69
CA LEU A 555 11.18 -19.87 -7.45
C LEU A 555 10.91 -18.51 -6.83
N LEU A 556 11.74 -17.54 -7.20
CA LEU A 556 11.58 -16.18 -6.72
C LEU A 556 10.53 -15.43 -7.55
N TRP A 557 9.44 -15.05 -6.88
CA TRP A 557 8.36 -14.26 -7.49
C TRP A 557 8.84 -13.11 -8.36
N ASN A 558 8.34 -13.05 -9.60
CA ASN A 558 8.59 -12.02 -10.60
C ASN A 558 10.08 -11.78 -10.92
N ALA A 559 10.99 -12.73 -10.65
CA ALA A 559 12.38 -12.61 -11.09
C ALA A 559 12.47 -12.40 -12.60
N ALA A 560 11.65 -13.14 -13.35
CA ALA A 560 11.52 -13.13 -14.82
C ALA A 560 11.43 -11.74 -15.47
N ILE A 561 10.83 -10.76 -14.79
CA ILE A 561 10.53 -9.44 -15.38
C ILE A 561 11.78 -8.68 -15.81
N LEU A 562 12.91 -8.87 -15.11
CA LEU A 562 14.13 -8.09 -15.34
C LEU A 562 15.02 -8.64 -16.44
N ASP A 563 14.97 -9.94 -16.70
CA ASP A 563 15.70 -10.61 -17.78
C ASP A 563 14.83 -10.81 -19.04
N GLY A 564 13.51 -10.60 -18.93
CA GLY A 564 12.57 -10.69 -20.06
C GLY A 564 12.20 -12.12 -20.47
N ILE A 565 12.62 -13.12 -19.68
CA ILE A 565 12.36 -14.55 -19.92
C ILE A 565 10.97 -14.91 -19.40
N SER A 566 10.16 -15.62 -20.19
CA SER A 566 8.79 -15.99 -19.77
C SER A 566 8.81 -17.07 -18.69
N SER A 567 7.86 -16.99 -17.76
CA SER A 567 7.69 -17.96 -16.67
C SER A 567 6.25 -18.44 -16.58
N THR A 568 6.00 -19.64 -16.08
CA THR A 568 4.64 -20.03 -15.68
C THR A 568 4.20 -19.42 -14.35
N GLN A 569 5.02 -18.54 -13.74
CA GLN A 569 4.74 -17.97 -12.42
C GLN A 569 4.62 -16.45 -12.50
N SER A 570 3.68 -15.88 -11.75
CA SER A 570 3.54 -14.42 -11.60
C SER A 570 2.84 -14.07 -10.31
N MET A 571 3.23 -12.94 -9.71
CA MET A 571 2.56 -12.36 -8.55
C MET A 571 2.43 -10.86 -8.71
N PHE A 572 1.33 -10.38 -9.30
CA PHE A 572 1.03 -8.95 -9.43
C PHE A 572 -0.42 -8.70 -9.10
N SER A 573 -0.72 -7.58 -8.43
CA SER A 573 -2.08 -7.25 -7.95
C SER A 573 -3.10 -7.13 -9.08
N LEU A 574 -2.64 -6.79 -10.28
CA LEU A 574 -3.41 -6.86 -11.51
C LEU A 574 -2.77 -7.88 -12.46
N SER A 575 -3.57 -8.82 -12.94
CA SER A 575 -3.18 -9.82 -13.94
C SER A 575 -4.26 -9.93 -15.02
N ASP A 576 -3.92 -10.62 -16.11
CA ASP A 576 -4.90 -11.06 -17.10
C ASP A 576 -5.76 -12.20 -16.53
N ALA A 577 -7.08 -12.05 -16.61
CA ALA A 577 -8.04 -13.03 -16.14
C ALA A 577 -8.02 -14.32 -16.98
N GLU A 578 -7.64 -14.25 -18.25
CA GLU A 578 -7.63 -15.41 -19.14
C GLU A 578 -6.61 -16.47 -18.71
N VAL A 579 -5.50 -16.05 -18.10
CA VAL A 579 -4.53 -17.00 -17.52
C VAL A 579 -5.15 -17.77 -16.37
N GLY A 580 -5.84 -17.08 -15.46
CA GLY A 580 -6.53 -17.73 -14.34
C GLY A 580 -7.67 -18.64 -14.80
N ASN A 581 -8.47 -18.21 -15.78
CA ASN A 581 -9.55 -19.00 -16.37
C ASN A 581 -8.99 -20.27 -17.05
N TYR A 582 -7.87 -20.13 -17.77
CA TYR A 582 -7.17 -21.25 -18.39
C TYR A 582 -6.70 -22.27 -17.35
N LEU A 583 -5.95 -21.83 -16.33
CA LEU A 583 -5.46 -22.71 -15.25
C LEU A 583 -6.62 -23.42 -14.53
N GLN A 584 -7.69 -22.69 -14.22
CA GLN A 584 -8.89 -23.27 -13.60
C GLN A 584 -9.56 -24.31 -14.52
N SER A 585 -9.62 -24.03 -15.83
CA SER A 585 -10.28 -24.91 -16.80
C SER A 585 -9.61 -26.29 -16.88
N ILE A 586 -8.30 -26.35 -16.59
CA ILE A 586 -7.47 -27.57 -16.63
C ILE A 586 -7.24 -28.18 -15.24
N GLY A 587 -7.97 -27.70 -14.24
CA GLY A 587 -7.93 -28.26 -12.90
C GLY A 587 -6.69 -27.86 -12.10
N ILE A 588 -6.21 -26.64 -12.29
CA ILE A 588 -5.16 -26.01 -11.47
C ILE A 588 -5.81 -24.87 -10.69
N PRO A 589 -6.34 -25.16 -9.48
CA PRO A 589 -7.02 -24.18 -8.67
C PRO A 589 -5.98 -23.30 -7.95
N GLU A 590 -5.61 -22.18 -8.57
CA GLU A 590 -4.77 -21.20 -7.90
C GLU A 590 -5.55 -20.48 -6.78
N GLN A 591 -4.92 -20.29 -5.62
CA GLN A 591 -5.54 -19.58 -4.49
C GLN A 591 -5.96 -18.14 -4.86
N ALA A 592 -5.30 -17.57 -5.86
CA ALA A 592 -5.47 -16.20 -6.29
C ALA A 592 -5.24 -16.07 -7.81
N ALA A 593 -6.21 -15.54 -8.56
CA ALA A 593 -6.06 -15.29 -10.01
C ALA A 593 -4.92 -14.32 -10.40
N TYR A 594 -4.28 -13.70 -9.41
CA TYR A 594 -3.23 -12.68 -9.54
C TYR A 594 -1.87 -13.16 -8.99
N ALA A 595 -1.84 -14.37 -8.41
CA ALA A 595 -0.65 -15.02 -7.88
C ALA A 595 -0.75 -16.53 -8.18
N TYR A 596 -0.01 -16.97 -9.20
CA TYR A 596 -0.03 -18.36 -9.66
C TYR A 596 1.38 -18.95 -9.69
N PHE A 597 1.54 -20.17 -9.18
CA PHE A 597 2.83 -20.81 -8.88
C PHE A 597 3.36 -21.67 -10.02
N GLY A 598 2.56 -21.92 -11.05
CA GLY A 598 2.99 -22.70 -12.19
C GLY A 598 1.84 -23.50 -12.78
N VAL A 599 2.17 -24.72 -13.19
CA VAL A 599 1.23 -25.65 -13.83
C VAL A 599 1.14 -26.98 -13.06
N ASP A 600 1.20 -26.90 -11.73
CA ASP A 600 1.22 -28.06 -10.81
C ASP A 600 2.28 -29.11 -11.15
N ASP A 601 3.39 -28.67 -11.74
CA ASP A 601 4.52 -29.52 -12.18
C ASP A 601 4.08 -30.70 -13.09
N ARG A 602 3.00 -30.51 -13.85
CA ARG A 602 2.43 -31.55 -14.74
C ARG A 602 3.07 -31.53 -16.12
N MET A 603 3.30 -32.71 -16.70
CA MET A 603 4.00 -32.85 -17.99
C MET A 603 3.20 -32.20 -19.13
N ILE A 604 1.93 -32.60 -19.29
CA ILE A 604 1.08 -32.11 -20.39
C ILE A 604 0.85 -30.60 -20.27
N ALA A 605 0.58 -30.10 -19.07
CA ALA A 605 0.39 -28.68 -18.84
C ALA A 605 1.68 -27.87 -19.09
N SER A 606 2.84 -28.40 -18.71
CA SER A 606 4.14 -27.81 -19.01
C SER A 606 4.43 -27.77 -20.51
N ALA A 607 4.13 -28.84 -21.24
CA ALA A 607 4.27 -28.90 -22.69
C ALA A 607 3.36 -27.87 -23.39
N LEU A 608 2.07 -27.82 -23.02
CA LEU A 608 1.09 -26.85 -23.54
C LEU A 608 1.49 -25.40 -23.24
N ALA A 609 2.10 -25.16 -22.08
CA ALA A 609 2.63 -23.86 -21.71
C ALA A 609 3.98 -23.53 -22.38
N GLY A 610 4.55 -24.42 -23.20
CA GLY A 610 5.83 -24.21 -23.87
C GLY A 610 7.02 -24.13 -22.90
N VAL A 611 6.92 -24.80 -21.75
CA VAL A 611 8.00 -24.87 -20.76
C VAL A 611 9.13 -25.70 -21.33
N LYS A 612 10.24 -25.04 -21.68
CA LYS A 612 11.46 -25.67 -22.20
C LYS A 612 12.35 -26.18 -21.07
N TYR A 613 12.32 -25.50 -19.93
CA TYR A 613 13.17 -25.81 -18.79
C TYR A 613 12.42 -25.78 -17.47
N PHE A 614 12.78 -26.69 -16.59
CA PHE A 614 12.26 -26.77 -15.23
C PHE A 614 13.40 -26.70 -14.22
N THR A 615 13.25 -25.91 -13.16
CA THR A 615 14.31 -25.74 -12.18
C THR A 615 13.85 -25.98 -10.74
N LEU A 616 14.74 -26.57 -9.95
CA LEU A 616 14.57 -26.71 -8.50
C LEU A 616 15.50 -25.72 -7.79
N ALA A 617 14.95 -24.91 -6.89
CA ALA A 617 15.76 -24.04 -6.02
C ALA A 617 16.54 -24.83 -4.95
N TYR A 618 16.08 -26.04 -4.62
CA TYR A 618 16.73 -26.91 -3.65
C TYR A 618 16.96 -28.29 -4.29
N ASP A 619 18.23 -28.70 -4.35
CA ASP A 619 18.63 -30.01 -4.85
C ASP A 619 18.52 -31.07 -3.75
N ASN A 620 17.33 -31.65 -3.59
CA ASN A 620 17.08 -32.73 -2.64
C ASN A 620 16.04 -33.72 -3.19
N ASP A 621 16.02 -34.93 -2.63
CA ASP A 621 15.17 -36.03 -3.10
C ASP A 621 13.67 -35.70 -3.01
N PHE A 622 13.27 -34.89 -2.02
CA PHE A 622 11.88 -34.45 -1.87
C PHE A 622 11.44 -33.53 -3.01
N GLU A 623 12.27 -32.58 -3.46
CA GLU A 623 11.93 -31.71 -4.57
C GLU A 623 12.01 -32.47 -5.91
N LYS A 624 12.95 -33.39 -6.06
CA LYS A 624 13.14 -34.21 -7.27
C LYS A 624 11.94 -35.09 -7.62
N GLN A 625 11.18 -35.55 -6.62
CA GLN A 625 9.98 -36.37 -6.86
C GLN A 625 8.87 -35.61 -7.62
N TYR A 626 8.92 -34.28 -7.64
CA TYR A 626 7.95 -33.42 -8.34
C TYR A 626 8.43 -32.97 -9.72
N VAL A 627 9.59 -33.44 -10.18
CA VAL A 627 10.03 -33.14 -11.55
C VAL A 627 9.05 -33.79 -12.52
N PRO A 628 8.47 -33.04 -13.48
CA PRO A 628 7.47 -33.59 -14.38
C PRO A 628 8.03 -34.78 -15.17
N TYR A 629 7.17 -35.77 -15.43
CA TYR A 629 7.55 -36.96 -16.16
C TYR A 629 8.20 -36.64 -17.52
N GLY A 630 9.29 -37.33 -17.84
CA GLY A 630 9.98 -37.23 -19.13
C GLY A 630 10.94 -36.03 -19.26
N PHE A 631 11.12 -35.23 -18.23
CA PHE A 631 12.13 -34.17 -18.20
C PHE A 631 13.53 -34.76 -18.00
N GLU A 632 14.50 -34.27 -18.76
CA GLU A 632 15.88 -34.76 -18.76
C GLU A 632 16.76 -33.93 -17.83
N ASP A 633 17.48 -34.60 -16.93
CA ASP A 633 18.41 -33.97 -15.98
C ASP A 633 19.56 -33.26 -16.71
N MET A 634 19.75 -31.96 -16.42
CA MET A 634 20.83 -31.13 -16.94
C MET A 634 21.90 -30.78 -15.89
N GLY A 635 21.75 -31.30 -14.67
CA GLY A 635 22.61 -31.10 -13.52
C GLY A 635 22.46 -29.73 -12.85
N LEU A 636 23.35 -29.47 -11.90
CA LEU A 636 23.42 -28.22 -11.17
C LEU A 636 24.03 -27.11 -12.04
N ARG A 637 23.36 -25.95 -12.03
CA ARG A 637 23.80 -24.72 -12.69
C ARG A 637 23.56 -23.51 -11.80
N GLY A 638 24.26 -22.43 -12.05
CA GLY A 638 24.12 -21.19 -11.29
C GLY A 638 25.30 -20.27 -11.50
N SER A 639 25.27 -19.13 -10.81
CA SER A 639 26.38 -18.18 -10.86
C SER A 639 27.63 -18.77 -10.20
N THR A 640 28.80 -18.64 -10.81
CA THR A 640 30.07 -19.08 -10.21
C THR A 640 30.83 -17.91 -9.61
N THR A 641 31.35 -18.07 -8.40
CA THR A 641 32.33 -17.14 -7.82
C THR A 641 33.73 -17.73 -7.88
N ARG A 642 34.71 -16.88 -8.20
CA ARG A 642 36.12 -17.26 -8.25
C ARG A 642 36.83 -16.70 -7.02
N GLN A 643 37.29 -17.56 -6.12
CA GLN A 643 38.18 -17.19 -5.01
C GLN A 643 39.53 -17.89 -5.22
N GLY A 644 40.51 -17.15 -5.74
CA GLY A 644 41.81 -17.74 -6.11
C GLY A 644 41.71 -18.70 -7.30
N GLN A 645 42.16 -19.95 -7.13
CA GLN A 645 42.07 -21.01 -8.16
C GLN A 645 40.78 -21.83 -8.07
N GLU A 646 40.00 -21.71 -6.99
CA GLU A 646 38.75 -22.45 -6.80
C GLU A 646 37.55 -21.68 -7.35
N THR A 647 36.67 -22.41 -8.02
CA THR A 647 35.40 -21.90 -8.56
C THR A 647 34.27 -22.59 -7.80
N ALA A 648 33.51 -21.83 -7.01
CA ALA A 648 32.37 -22.34 -6.26
C ALA A 648 31.06 -21.86 -6.90
N MET A 649 30.04 -22.73 -6.94
CA MET A 649 28.71 -22.36 -7.44
C MET A 649 27.96 -21.64 -6.32
N LYS A 650 27.60 -20.37 -6.57
CA LYS A 650 26.76 -19.55 -5.71
C LYS A 650 25.31 -19.78 -6.11
N ASN A 651 24.48 -20.16 -5.14
CA ASN A 651 23.05 -20.48 -5.33
C ASN A 651 22.85 -21.52 -6.44
N PRO A 652 23.25 -22.80 -6.23
CA PRO A 652 23.08 -23.83 -7.24
C PRO A 652 21.60 -24.17 -7.43
N TYR A 653 21.16 -24.22 -8.68
CA TYR A 653 19.83 -24.60 -9.12
C TYR A 653 19.92 -25.90 -9.93
N HIS A 654 19.06 -26.87 -9.64
CA HIS A 654 19.02 -28.11 -10.41
C HIS A 654 18.10 -27.92 -11.62
N LEU A 655 18.65 -28.08 -12.82
CA LEU A 655 17.95 -27.82 -14.07
C LEU A 655 17.54 -29.12 -14.78
N TYR A 656 16.37 -29.09 -15.41
CA TYR A 656 15.87 -30.15 -16.28
C TYR A 656 15.38 -29.58 -17.62
N ALA A 657 15.61 -30.29 -18.71
CA ALA A 657 15.11 -29.97 -20.04
C ALA A 657 13.80 -30.71 -20.33
N ASN A 658 12.85 -30.03 -20.99
CA ASN A 658 11.65 -30.65 -21.51
C ASN A 658 11.81 -30.96 -23.01
N PRO A 659 11.97 -32.23 -23.42
CA PRO A 659 12.04 -32.58 -24.83
C PRO A 659 10.68 -32.45 -25.54
N TYR A 660 9.59 -32.27 -24.80
CA TYR A 660 8.20 -32.19 -25.29
C TYR A 660 7.65 -30.76 -25.29
N ALA A 661 8.49 -29.73 -25.10
CA ALA A 661 8.04 -28.35 -25.08
C ALA A 661 7.44 -27.93 -26.43
N LEU A 662 6.17 -27.49 -26.44
CA LEU A 662 5.57 -26.93 -27.64
C LEU A 662 6.16 -25.54 -27.95
N PRO A 663 6.26 -25.15 -29.24
CA PRO A 663 6.71 -23.81 -29.62
C PRO A 663 5.73 -22.76 -29.12
N PHE A 664 6.18 -21.50 -29.07
CA PHE A 664 5.35 -20.35 -28.66
C PHE A 664 3.99 -20.28 -29.37
N GLY A 665 3.98 -20.60 -30.67
CA GLY A 665 2.77 -20.68 -31.48
C GLY A 665 2.76 -21.95 -32.31
N TYR A 666 1.61 -22.61 -32.34
CA TYR A 666 1.34 -23.80 -33.13
C TYR A 666 -0.13 -23.82 -33.55
N THR A 667 -0.46 -24.62 -34.55
CA THR A 667 -1.82 -24.72 -35.12
C THR A 667 -2.36 -26.12 -34.97
N TYR A 668 -3.67 -26.24 -34.82
CA TYR A 668 -4.36 -27.53 -34.79
C TYR A 668 -5.04 -27.83 -36.12
N GLY A 669 -5.08 -29.12 -36.48
CA GLY A 669 -5.88 -29.63 -37.60
C GLY A 669 -7.36 -29.86 -37.24
N SER A 670 -7.71 -29.72 -35.96
CA SER A 670 -9.05 -29.94 -35.42
C SER A 670 -9.37 -28.99 -34.27
N TRP A 671 -10.66 -28.91 -33.93
CA TRP A 671 -11.16 -28.07 -32.84
C TRP A 671 -12.16 -28.82 -31.95
N ILE A 672 -12.25 -28.44 -30.68
CA ILE A 672 -13.10 -29.05 -29.66
C ILE A 672 -14.12 -28.00 -29.21
N PRO A 673 -15.43 -28.27 -29.29
CA PRO A 673 -16.43 -27.37 -28.73
C PRO A 673 -16.20 -27.18 -27.22
N GLU A 674 -16.21 -25.94 -26.73
CA GLU A 674 -16.02 -25.65 -25.29
C GLU A 674 -17.01 -26.42 -24.39
N GLN A 675 -18.26 -26.59 -24.84
CA GLN A 675 -19.27 -27.37 -24.12
C GLN A 675 -18.88 -28.84 -23.97
N THR A 676 -18.24 -29.42 -24.99
CA THR A 676 -17.72 -30.79 -24.98
C THR A 676 -16.51 -30.88 -24.07
N PHE A 677 -15.57 -29.94 -24.19
CA PHE A 677 -14.39 -29.85 -23.33
C PHE A 677 -14.75 -29.76 -21.84
N ARG A 678 -15.76 -28.95 -21.49
CA ARG A 678 -16.22 -28.80 -20.09
C ARG A 678 -16.87 -30.06 -19.51
N LYS A 679 -17.35 -31.01 -20.33
CA LYS A 679 -17.90 -32.30 -19.86
C LYS A 679 -16.80 -33.31 -19.49
N LEU A 680 -15.56 -33.08 -19.95
CA LEU A 680 -14.43 -33.96 -19.66
C LEU A 680 -14.01 -33.86 -18.20
N SER A 681 -13.44 -34.95 -17.68
CA SER A 681 -12.72 -34.92 -16.41
C SER A 681 -11.52 -33.96 -16.49
N LEU A 682 -11.07 -33.45 -15.35
CA LEU A 682 -9.96 -32.47 -15.32
C LEU A 682 -8.66 -33.01 -15.93
N THR A 683 -8.39 -34.31 -15.75
CA THR A 683 -7.24 -34.99 -16.35
C THR A 683 -7.40 -35.08 -17.88
N MET A 684 -8.59 -35.42 -18.37
CA MET A 684 -8.87 -35.53 -19.81
C MET A 684 -8.80 -34.18 -20.53
N ARG A 685 -9.14 -33.08 -19.85
CA ARG A 685 -9.07 -31.73 -20.44
C ARG A 685 -7.65 -31.35 -20.88
N GLN A 686 -6.66 -31.62 -20.03
CA GLN A 686 -5.26 -31.32 -20.35
C GLN A 686 -4.81 -32.04 -21.61
N GLU A 687 -5.07 -33.34 -21.67
CA GLU A 687 -4.68 -34.16 -22.81
C GLU A 687 -5.48 -33.83 -24.08
N ALA A 688 -6.78 -33.54 -23.96
CA ALA A 688 -7.63 -33.18 -25.09
C ALA A 688 -7.08 -31.95 -25.84
N MET A 689 -6.51 -30.98 -25.14
CA MET A 689 -5.91 -29.81 -25.79
C MET A 689 -4.68 -30.16 -26.63
N LEU A 690 -3.97 -31.28 -26.41
CA LEU A 690 -2.89 -31.69 -27.32
C LEU A 690 -3.42 -32.06 -28.72
N TYR A 691 -4.70 -32.44 -28.81
CA TYR A 691 -5.29 -32.93 -30.05
C TYR A 691 -6.10 -31.89 -30.81
N GLY A 692 -6.62 -30.84 -30.16
CA GLY A 692 -7.45 -29.84 -30.83
C GLY A 692 -7.63 -28.54 -30.05
N ALA A 693 -7.87 -27.45 -30.79
CA ALA A 693 -8.13 -26.13 -30.22
C ALA A 693 -9.50 -26.07 -29.55
N VAL A 694 -9.58 -25.72 -28.27
CA VAL A 694 -10.85 -25.49 -27.59
C VAL A 694 -11.45 -24.17 -28.04
N VAL A 695 -12.70 -24.17 -28.51
CA VAL A 695 -13.34 -22.99 -29.11
C VAL A 695 -14.72 -22.71 -28.55
N ASP A 696 -14.98 -21.42 -28.30
CA ASP A 696 -16.26 -20.89 -27.85
C ASP A 696 -17.34 -21.00 -28.96
N PRO A 697 -18.63 -20.75 -28.66
CA PRO A 697 -19.71 -20.85 -29.64
C PRO A 697 -19.57 -19.96 -30.88
N ASP A 698 -18.84 -18.84 -30.80
CA ASP A 698 -18.65 -17.96 -31.94
C ASP A 698 -17.51 -18.47 -32.84
N GLY A 699 -16.42 -18.96 -32.24
CA GLY A 699 -15.37 -19.70 -32.92
C GLY A 699 -15.89 -20.94 -33.63
N GLN A 700 -16.82 -21.67 -33.02
CA GLN A 700 -17.48 -22.84 -33.64
C GLN A 700 -18.20 -22.46 -34.95
N LYS A 701 -18.97 -21.37 -34.95
CA LYS A 701 -19.68 -20.89 -36.16
C LYS A 701 -18.71 -20.53 -37.28
N ILE A 702 -17.53 -20.02 -36.94
CA ILE A 702 -16.49 -19.67 -37.91
C ILE A 702 -15.86 -20.96 -38.45
N LEU A 703 -15.44 -21.87 -37.57
CA LEU A 703 -14.70 -23.07 -37.95
C LEU A 703 -15.55 -24.09 -38.69
N GLN A 704 -16.84 -24.21 -38.38
CA GLN A 704 -17.79 -25.03 -39.14
C GLN A 704 -17.86 -24.65 -40.62
N LYS A 705 -17.63 -23.37 -40.96
CA LYS A 705 -17.60 -22.90 -42.36
C LYS A 705 -16.24 -23.10 -43.03
N SER A 706 -15.18 -23.30 -42.24
CA SER A 706 -13.81 -23.44 -42.73
C SER A 706 -13.44 -24.85 -43.20
N GLY A 707 -14.26 -25.85 -42.88
CA GLY A 707 -13.98 -27.26 -43.18
C GLY A 707 -12.94 -27.91 -42.26
N ILE A 708 -12.42 -27.19 -41.25
CA ILE A 708 -11.56 -27.76 -40.22
C ILE A 708 -12.40 -28.73 -39.36
N ARG A 709 -11.84 -29.93 -39.14
CA ARG A 709 -12.54 -31.04 -38.50
C ARG A 709 -12.87 -30.72 -37.03
N GLU A 710 -14.14 -30.89 -36.67
CA GLU A 710 -14.54 -30.98 -35.27
C GLU A 710 -14.02 -32.30 -34.68
N GLN A 711 -13.35 -32.23 -33.53
CA GLN A 711 -13.00 -33.39 -32.74
C GLN A 711 -14.32 -33.96 -32.17
N PRO A 712 -14.74 -35.18 -32.57
CA PRO A 712 -15.98 -35.75 -32.06
C PRO A 712 -15.89 -35.86 -30.53
N ALA A 713 -17.01 -35.59 -29.85
CA ALA A 713 -17.11 -35.75 -28.41
C ALA A 713 -16.55 -37.12 -28.00
N LEU A 714 -15.71 -37.11 -26.96
CA LEU A 714 -14.96 -38.23 -26.40
C LEU A 714 -15.81 -39.44 -25.95
N GLU A 715 -17.10 -39.48 -26.27
CA GLU A 715 -18.01 -40.61 -26.04
C GLU A 715 -17.98 -41.67 -27.15
N THR A 716 -17.19 -41.51 -28.21
CA THR A 716 -16.93 -42.64 -29.14
C THR A 716 -15.71 -43.42 -28.70
N ALA A 717 -15.93 -44.31 -27.73
CA ALA A 717 -15.19 -45.56 -27.62
C ALA A 717 -15.29 -46.28 -28.98
N GLY A 718 -14.30 -46.05 -29.83
CA GLY A 718 -14.27 -46.48 -31.24
C GLY A 718 -12.95 -46.08 -31.90
N GLU A 719 -11.89 -46.81 -31.54
CA GLU A 719 -10.61 -47.01 -32.24
C GLU A 719 -9.72 -45.84 -32.70
N ASN A 720 -10.11 -44.56 -32.69
CA ASN A 720 -9.26 -43.53 -33.32
C ASN A 720 -8.80 -42.33 -32.46
N VAL A 721 -9.24 -42.18 -31.21
CA VAL A 721 -8.59 -41.28 -30.24
C VAL A 721 -8.68 -41.91 -28.84
N SER A 722 -7.71 -42.76 -28.49
CA SER A 722 -7.54 -43.21 -27.11
C SER A 722 -6.76 -42.16 -26.34
N LEU A 723 -7.41 -41.41 -25.45
CA LEU A 723 -6.67 -40.67 -24.42
C LEU A 723 -5.86 -41.69 -23.61
N HIS A 724 -4.58 -41.45 -23.39
CA HIS A 724 -3.62 -42.36 -22.76
C HIS A 724 -3.77 -42.41 -21.23
N GLN A 725 -4.98 -42.22 -20.72
CA GLN A 725 -5.28 -42.27 -19.29
C GLN A 725 -5.76 -43.65 -18.89
N LYS A 726 -5.25 -44.11 -17.75
CA LYS A 726 -5.65 -45.38 -17.12
C LYS A 726 -6.01 -45.12 -15.67
N GLU A 727 -7.20 -45.53 -15.27
CA GLU A 727 -7.61 -45.51 -13.87
C GLU A 727 -6.81 -46.56 -13.09
N ILE A 728 -6.26 -46.15 -11.94
CA ILE A 728 -5.47 -47.02 -11.08
C ILE A 728 -6.24 -47.27 -9.79
N PRO A 729 -6.37 -48.52 -9.34
CA PRO A 729 -7.02 -48.82 -8.08
C PRO A 729 -6.19 -48.24 -6.91
N PHE A 730 -6.87 -47.56 -6.00
CA PHE A 730 -6.27 -47.04 -4.77
C PHE A 730 -6.99 -47.61 -3.54
N ARG A 731 -6.30 -47.61 -2.41
CA ARG A 731 -6.84 -47.88 -1.08
C ARG A 731 -6.91 -46.57 -0.32
N MET A 732 -8.03 -46.32 0.34
CA MET A 732 -8.25 -45.13 1.15
C MET A 732 -8.32 -45.53 2.62
N THR A 733 -7.54 -44.89 3.47
CA THR A 733 -7.59 -45.05 4.93
C THR A 733 -7.90 -43.71 5.59
N THR A 734 -8.84 -43.74 6.54
CA THR A 734 -9.34 -42.56 7.26
C THR A 734 -9.01 -42.71 8.74
N SER A 735 -8.65 -41.62 9.41
CA SER A 735 -8.65 -41.56 10.87
C SER A 735 -10.08 -41.47 11.43
N ASP A 736 -10.25 -41.79 12.73
CA ASP A 736 -11.57 -41.99 13.37
C ASP A 736 -12.49 -40.75 13.34
N GLY A 737 -11.93 -39.55 13.25
CA GLY A 737 -12.69 -38.30 13.17
C GLY A 737 -13.15 -37.92 11.75
N ILE A 738 -12.88 -38.73 10.72
CA ILE A 738 -13.40 -38.53 9.36
C ILE A 738 -14.58 -39.47 9.11
N GLN A 739 -15.76 -38.89 8.85
CA GLN A 739 -16.93 -39.64 8.41
C GLN A 739 -17.09 -39.50 6.89
N VAL A 740 -17.14 -40.62 6.18
CA VAL A 740 -17.41 -40.66 4.74
C VAL A 740 -18.89 -40.94 4.52
N GLU A 741 -19.59 -40.00 3.88
CA GLU A 741 -21.00 -40.11 3.52
C GLU A 741 -21.17 -40.02 2.00
N LYS A 742 -22.32 -40.46 1.47
CA LYS A 742 -22.70 -40.20 0.08
C LYS A 742 -23.83 -39.18 0.06
N GLU A 743 -23.58 -38.00 -0.46
CA GLU A 743 -24.63 -36.98 -0.70
C GLU A 743 -24.71 -36.73 -2.21
N ASN A 744 -25.92 -36.82 -2.79
CA ASN A 744 -26.17 -36.62 -4.24
C ASN A 744 -25.27 -37.45 -5.18
N GLY A 745 -24.88 -38.66 -4.75
CA GLY A 745 -24.00 -39.54 -5.54
C GLY A 745 -22.50 -39.21 -5.44
N GLN A 746 -22.12 -38.16 -4.72
CA GLN A 746 -20.73 -37.80 -4.43
C GLN A 746 -20.31 -38.27 -3.03
N GLN A 747 -19.05 -38.69 -2.87
CA GLN A 747 -18.49 -38.93 -1.54
C GLN A 747 -18.21 -37.60 -0.84
N VAL A 748 -18.71 -37.46 0.37
CA VAL A 748 -18.53 -36.28 1.23
C VAL A 748 -17.74 -36.70 2.47
N PHE A 749 -16.64 -35.99 2.73
CA PHE A 749 -15.80 -36.20 3.90
C PHE A 749 -16.15 -35.16 4.97
N LYS A 750 -16.70 -35.60 6.10
CA LYS A 750 -17.00 -34.75 7.26
C LYS A 750 -15.91 -34.91 8.31
N VAL A 751 -15.12 -33.87 8.52
CA VAL A 751 -14.03 -33.82 9.51
C VAL A 751 -14.59 -33.31 10.84
N LYS A 752 -14.59 -34.18 11.87
CA LYS A 752 -15.19 -33.88 13.18
C LYS A 752 -14.21 -33.29 14.19
N GLN A 753 -12.91 -33.48 13.99
CA GLN A 753 -11.86 -33.01 14.90
C GLN A 753 -10.67 -32.45 14.10
N ALA A 754 -9.91 -31.56 14.72
CA ALA A 754 -8.70 -31.01 14.09
C ALA A 754 -7.56 -32.04 14.15
N GLY A 755 -6.79 -32.16 13.08
CA GLY A 755 -5.63 -33.08 13.00
C GLY A 755 -5.92 -34.46 12.40
N GLU A 756 -7.14 -34.70 11.92
CA GLU A 756 -7.52 -35.93 11.22
C GLU A 756 -6.85 -36.05 9.84
N SER A 757 -6.61 -37.28 9.39
CA SER A 757 -5.90 -37.58 8.14
C SER A 757 -6.65 -38.57 7.25
N LEU A 758 -6.68 -38.28 5.96
CA LEU A 758 -7.14 -39.16 4.89
C LEU A 758 -5.94 -39.53 4.02
N THR A 759 -5.65 -40.83 3.88
CA THR A 759 -4.51 -41.30 3.09
C THR A 759 -5.00 -42.13 1.92
N PHE A 760 -4.52 -41.80 0.72
CA PHE A 760 -4.71 -42.59 -0.49
C PHE A 760 -3.41 -43.34 -0.79
N THR A 761 -3.47 -44.65 -0.95
CA THR A 761 -2.34 -45.51 -1.33
C THR A 761 -2.66 -46.21 -2.63
N PHE A 762 -1.79 -46.08 -3.62
CA PHE A 762 -1.96 -46.71 -4.93
C PHE A 762 -0.61 -47.19 -5.44
N ASP A 763 -0.65 -48.24 -6.26
CA ASP A 763 0.54 -48.72 -6.96
C ASP A 763 0.69 -47.87 -8.22
N GLY A 764 1.67 -46.97 -8.22
CA GLY A 764 1.96 -46.13 -9.38
C GLY A 764 2.28 -46.96 -10.62
N LEU A 765 2.08 -46.37 -11.81
CA LEU A 765 2.50 -46.99 -13.06
C LEU A 765 3.91 -46.52 -13.41
N ALA A 766 4.74 -47.44 -13.89
CA ALA A 766 6.09 -47.08 -14.33
C ALA A 766 6.00 -46.22 -15.60
N GLN A 767 6.87 -45.21 -15.70
CA GLN A 767 6.94 -44.31 -16.85
C GLN A 767 5.63 -43.54 -17.12
N THR A 768 4.93 -43.14 -16.06
CA THR A 768 3.72 -42.31 -16.14
C THR A 768 3.72 -41.25 -15.04
N GLU A 769 3.04 -40.14 -15.32
CA GLU A 769 2.59 -39.21 -14.29
C GLU A 769 1.39 -39.85 -13.55
N THR A 770 1.44 -39.96 -12.23
CA THR A 770 0.43 -40.68 -11.43
C THR A 770 -0.19 -39.81 -10.34
#